data_AF-A0A352FL57-F1
#
_entry.id   AF-A0A352FL57-F1
#
_cell.length_a   1.000
_cell.length_b   1.000
_cell.length_c   1.000
_cell.angle_alpha   90.00
_cell.angle_beta   90.00
_cell.angle_gamma   90.00
#
_symmetry.space_group_name_H-M   'P 1'
#
loop_
_entity.id
_entity.type
_entity.pdbx_description
1 polymer ?
#
loop_
_entity_poly.entity_id
_entity_poly.type
_entity_poly.pdbx_seq_one_letter_code
_entity_poly.pdbx_strand_id
1 'polypeptide(L)'
;MNKVKTIRTKTGWRWLTALSLSLCLLTGIVVSEGAKAQSNNRQRRSTDDSLSKYATDLTAAAEQGRFNSIDERTKDTDRAIEILAGHHKNNPVVISDSQAIRDTVVIGVALRIAHGDVPEELMATRLYKLNLETLFHDAKTADDLTLKVSAILAGVTGTDSKAILIIDPIQSLVGPKSAFDGAVSNLFRDAIQNSKVQCFGASTEAAFEQNVASDESLAPLFSTVETDEVKTATSESDDSTTQSVSREEFAGDNVSPDLREMLAGGNAPARIKAILQVNDPNSATLRQQLSQYGVNIEAQLPRFGALAVDMPTKAIEKLSGNGGTNYLSLDRSVGGLGHVEETTGDDAMLSQPGNAALDGSSIGVAVLDSGISSKQKSVNARIVYSKDFTGEGTTEDANGHGTFVASMIVAKNGPYGGIAPGANLLNLRVLDSKGAGKMSSLLSALDAVMANRTTYNIRVVNLSLGMPAVDSYKNDPVCRAVRRLVDAGIVVVTAAGNDGKDATHPKVFGRIHSPGNEPSAITIGASNSFGTDSRSDDNVTSFSSRGPTRSYWKDPKGVKHYDNLIKPDLVAPGNKIIGAAAPNNELLSENPDLCIDKNTVNGKGNMRLSGTSVSAPIVAGAIAVLLEANPKLTPNMIKMILMYTAQPLAGSNMLEQGAGELNIEGAVRLAKLVRTNLNSSTTVGSPLLTGRAPTAQTTIAGQTFKWSQGVLFKYDWATGSDLITKYQGVYALGVLISDGVLAGDGVLAGDGVLTGDAKLLSSGVLTSDHIMLSNGGTMSDGVMVADGVMLADGVMLADGVMLADGVMLADGVMVADGVMVADGVMHADGVMHADGVMHADAGLRGDNTSCMPLE
;
A
#
# COMPACT_ATOMS: atom_id res chain seq x y z
N MET A 1 -17.78 -81.91 31.95
CA MET A 1 -19.15 -81.86 31.38
C MET A 1 -19.22 -80.72 30.38
N ASN A 2 -19.93 -80.98 29.27
CA ASN A 2 -20.37 -80.09 28.18
C ASN A 2 -19.37 -79.64 27.09
N LYS A 3 -19.54 -80.32 25.95
CA LYS A 3 -18.92 -80.15 24.64
C LYS A 3 -19.68 -79.12 23.79
N VAL A 4 -18.87 -78.40 23.01
CA VAL A 4 -19.09 -77.80 21.68
C VAL A 4 -20.23 -78.39 20.83
N LYS A 5 -21.02 -77.54 20.14
CA LYS A 5 -21.44 -77.73 18.72
C LYS A 5 -22.13 -76.50 18.06
N THR A 6 -21.99 -76.47 16.74
CA THR A 6 -22.15 -75.41 15.73
C THR A 6 -23.56 -75.32 15.05
N ILE A 7 -23.96 -74.09 14.64
CA ILE A 7 -24.74 -73.60 13.46
C ILE A 7 -26.01 -74.33 12.92
N ARG A 8 -27.16 -73.60 12.79
CA ARG A 8 -27.92 -73.30 11.52
C ARG A 8 -29.21 -72.43 11.72
N THR A 9 -29.56 -71.69 10.64
CA THR A 9 -30.48 -70.54 10.38
C THR A 9 -32.01 -70.75 10.43
N LYS A 10 -32.83 -69.65 10.50
CA LYS A 10 -34.06 -69.43 9.66
C LYS A 10 -34.71 -68.01 9.74
N THR A 11 -35.21 -67.56 8.59
CA THR A 11 -35.77 -66.25 8.18
C THR A 11 -37.31 -66.29 8.18
N GLY A 12 -38.01 -65.41 8.93
CA GLY A 12 -39.49 -65.41 8.90
C GLY A 12 -40.21 -64.22 9.55
N TRP A 13 -39.62 -63.57 10.56
CA TRP A 13 -40.33 -62.58 11.37
C TRP A 13 -40.42 -61.15 10.77
N ARG A 14 -39.74 -60.89 9.65
CA ARG A 14 -39.59 -59.53 9.09
C ARG A 14 -40.86 -58.94 8.43
N TRP A 15 -41.87 -59.75 8.15
CA TRP A 15 -43.05 -59.31 7.38
C TRP A 15 -44.17 -58.70 8.23
N LEU A 16 -44.30 -59.11 9.49
CA LEU A 16 -45.40 -58.66 10.36
C LEU A 16 -45.21 -57.23 10.90
N THR A 17 -43.97 -56.76 11.05
CA THR A 17 -43.66 -55.41 11.51
C THR A 17 -43.86 -54.33 10.44
N ALA A 18 -43.82 -54.69 9.16
CA ALA A 18 -43.91 -53.72 8.06
C ALA A 18 -45.34 -53.18 7.88
N LEU A 19 -46.37 -53.99 8.14
CA LEU A 19 -47.76 -53.61 7.89
C LEU A 19 -48.28 -52.57 8.90
N SER A 20 -47.82 -52.65 10.15
CA SER A 20 -48.19 -51.71 11.23
C SER A 20 -47.66 -50.29 11.00
N LEU A 21 -46.49 -50.15 10.37
CA LEU A 21 -45.89 -48.84 10.11
C LEU A 21 -46.66 -48.04 9.04
N SER A 22 -47.25 -48.73 8.07
CA SER A 22 -47.92 -48.08 6.93
C SER A 22 -49.20 -47.34 7.34
N LEU A 23 -49.93 -47.85 8.34
CA LEU A 23 -51.20 -47.26 8.79
C LEU A 23 -51.01 -45.98 9.63
N CYS A 24 -49.89 -45.86 10.37
CA CYS A 24 -49.52 -44.61 11.06
C CYS A 24 -49.05 -43.50 10.12
N LEU A 25 -48.54 -43.85 8.93
CA LEU A 25 -48.05 -42.88 7.95
C LEU A 25 -49.18 -42.11 7.26
N LEU A 26 -50.36 -42.71 7.09
CA LEU A 26 -51.47 -42.09 6.36
C LEU A 26 -52.18 -40.98 7.13
N THR A 27 -52.27 -41.06 8.46
CA THR A 27 -52.93 -40.04 9.29
C THR A 27 -52.06 -38.80 9.52
N GLY A 28 -50.74 -38.92 9.43
CA GLY A 28 -49.81 -37.77 9.55
C GLY A 28 -49.80 -36.83 8.33
N ILE A 29 -50.23 -37.29 7.15
CA ILE A 29 -50.11 -36.53 5.90
C ILE A 29 -51.10 -35.35 5.86
N VAL A 30 -52.34 -35.53 6.32
CA VAL A 30 -53.41 -34.53 6.20
C VAL A 30 -53.17 -33.30 7.08
N VAL A 31 -52.57 -33.46 8.26
CA VAL A 31 -52.21 -32.33 9.14
C VAL A 31 -51.01 -31.54 8.58
N SER A 32 -50.16 -32.18 7.76
CA SER A 32 -48.99 -31.52 7.14
C SER A 32 -49.34 -30.51 6.04
N GLU A 33 -50.47 -30.70 5.34
CA GLU A 33 -50.83 -29.85 4.20
C GLU A 33 -51.33 -28.46 4.62
N GLY A 34 -52.08 -28.38 5.72
CA GLY A 34 -52.52 -27.10 6.29
C GLY A 34 -51.36 -26.23 6.81
N ALA A 35 -50.33 -26.85 7.38
CA ALA A 35 -49.12 -26.16 7.84
C ALA A 35 -48.23 -25.68 6.67
N LYS A 36 -48.20 -26.40 5.55
CA LYS A 36 -47.45 -26.03 4.34
C LYS A 36 -47.97 -24.76 3.67
N ALA A 37 -49.30 -24.55 3.66
CA ALA A 37 -49.89 -23.36 3.05
C ALA A 37 -49.50 -22.05 3.76
N GLN A 38 -49.39 -22.08 5.10
CA GLN A 38 -49.01 -20.92 5.91
C GLN A 38 -47.49 -20.65 5.87
N SER A 39 -46.68 -21.72 5.74
CA SER A 39 -45.23 -21.65 5.49
C SER A 39 -44.91 -20.99 4.15
N ASN A 40 -45.59 -21.40 3.07
CA ASN A 40 -45.35 -20.85 1.74
C ASN A 40 -45.60 -19.33 1.66
N ASN A 41 -46.59 -18.82 2.39
CA ASN A 41 -46.92 -17.39 2.38
C ASN A 41 -45.91 -16.53 3.18
N ARG A 42 -45.27 -17.09 4.21
CA ARG A 42 -44.14 -16.44 4.91
C ARG A 42 -42.88 -16.43 4.06
N GLN A 43 -42.61 -17.54 3.37
CA GLN A 43 -41.41 -17.71 2.55
C GLN A 43 -41.42 -16.78 1.32
N ARG A 44 -42.59 -16.56 0.70
CA ARG A 44 -42.78 -15.61 -0.40
C ARG A 44 -42.56 -14.14 0.01
N ARG A 45 -42.86 -13.80 1.27
CA ARG A 45 -42.70 -12.44 1.82
C ARG A 45 -41.25 -12.13 2.18
N SER A 46 -40.49 -13.13 2.66
CA SER A 46 -39.05 -12.98 2.97
C SER A 46 -38.16 -12.88 1.72
N THR A 47 -38.57 -13.47 0.60
CA THR A 47 -37.82 -13.39 -0.68
C THR A 47 -37.97 -12.02 -1.34
N ASP A 48 -39.16 -11.42 -1.25
CA ASP A 48 -39.46 -10.07 -1.79
C ASP A 48 -38.71 -8.96 -1.00
N ASP A 49 -38.59 -9.13 0.32
CA ASP A 49 -37.81 -8.27 1.22
C ASP A 49 -36.28 -8.36 0.93
N SER A 50 -35.80 -9.51 0.46
CA SER A 50 -34.37 -9.69 0.15
C SER A 50 -33.96 -9.01 -1.16
N LEU A 51 -34.80 -9.06 -2.19
CA LEU A 51 -34.51 -8.41 -3.48
C LEU A 51 -34.49 -6.89 -3.33
N SER A 52 -35.47 -6.32 -2.63
CA SER A 52 -35.54 -4.88 -2.35
C SER A 52 -34.43 -4.37 -1.43
N LYS A 53 -33.88 -5.22 -0.54
CA LYS A 53 -32.76 -4.86 0.33
C LYS A 53 -31.41 -4.79 -0.40
N TYR A 54 -31.13 -5.73 -1.30
CA TYR A 54 -29.79 -5.87 -1.92
C TYR A 54 -29.75 -5.48 -3.40
N ALA A 55 -30.86 -5.07 -3.99
CA ALA A 55 -30.90 -4.59 -5.37
C ALA A 55 -31.75 -3.32 -5.52
N THR A 56 -31.38 -2.47 -6.48
CA THR A 56 -32.11 -1.25 -6.82
C THR A 56 -32.81 -1.42 -8.16
N ASP A 57 -34.12 -1.19 -8.22
CA ASP A 57 -34.89 -1.20 -9.47
C ASP A 57 -34.61 0.07 -10.28
N LEU A 58 -33.80 -0.05 -11.32
CA LEU A 58 -33.45 1.04 -12.24
C LEU A 58 -34.60 1.35 -13.21
N THR A 59 -35.44 0.38 -13.56
CA THR A 59 -36.61 0.65 -14.43
C THR A 59 -37.65 1.47 -13.68
N ALA A 60 -37.92 1.16 -12.41
CA ALA A 60 -38.78 1.99 -11.56
C ALA A 60 -38.20 3.40 -11.36
N ALA A 61 -36.88 3.51 -11.21
CA ALA A 61 -36.20 4.80 -11.14
C ALA A 61 -36.37 5.61 -12.45
N ALA A 62 -36.27 4.95 -13.61
CA ALA A 62 -36.50 5.55 -14.91
C ALA A 62 -37.95 6.00 -15.12
N GLU A 63 -38.93 5.16 -14.79
CA GLU A 63 -40.38 5.50 -14.83
C GLU A 63 -40.73 6.70 -13.95
N GLN A 64 -40.00 6.86 -12.83
CA GLN A 64 -40.12 8.00 -11.91
C GLN A 64 -39.38 9.25 -12.39
N GLY A 65 -38.73 9.21 -13.56
CA GLY A 65 -37.97 10.32 -14.13
C GLY A 65 -36.67 10.63 -13.39
N ARG A 66 -36.06 9.65 -12.69
CA ARG A 66 -34.80 9.86 -11.95
C ARG A 66 -33.55 9.93 -12.82
N PHE A 67 -33.68 9.68 -14.12
CA PHE A 67 -32.59 9.79 -15.08
C PHE A 67 -32.97 10.80 -16.16
N ASN A 68 -32.07 11.72 -16.48
CA ASN A 68 -32.27 12.72 -17.55
C ASN A 68 -32.15 12.05 -18.93
N SER A 69 -32.76 12.61 -19.98
CA SER A 69 -32.71 12.06 -21.34
C SER A 69 -31.25 11.95 -21.84
N ILE A 70 -30.87 10.76 -22.29
CA ILE A 70 -29.52 10.43 -22.74
C ILE A 70 -29.50 10.44 -24.27
N ASP A 71 -28.85 11.43 -24.88
CA ASP A 71 -28.45 11.41 -26.30
C ASP A 71 -26.99 10.90 -26.48
N GLU A 72 -26.32 10.53 -25.39
CA GLU A 72 -24.94 10.03 -25.42
C GLU A 72 -24.90 8.49 -25.36
N ARG A 73 -24.25 7.85 -26.34
CA ARG A 73 -24.03 6.38 -26.43
C ARG A 73 -25.28 5.54 -26.72
N THR A 74 -26.18 6.09 -27.54
CA THR A 74 -27.33 5.43 -28.18
C THR A 74 -26.94 4.10 -28.84
N LYS A 75 -25.81 4.04 -29.56
CA LYS A 75 -25.33 2.83 -30.26
C LYS A 75 -24.99 1.67 -29.31
N ASP A 76 -24.30 1.96 -28.20
CA ASP A 76 -23.88 0.95 -27.21
C ASP A 76 -25.11 0.43 -26.45
N THR A 77 -26.06 1.33 -26.17
CA THR A 77 -27.36 1.02 -25.56
C THR A 77 -28.23 0.16 -26.49
N ASP A 78 -28.30 0.50 -27.79
CA ASP A 78 -29.01 -0.28 -28.81
C ASP A 78 -28.44 -1.69 -28.88
N ARG A 79 -27.10 -1.79 -28.89
CA ARG A 79 -26.42 -3.08 -28.94
C ARG A 79 -26.70 -3.95 -27.71
N ALA A 80 -26.73 -3.37 -26.52
CA ALA A 80 -27.08 -4.08 -25.30
C ALA A 80 -28.54 -4.59 -25.33
N ILE A 81 -29.48 -3.79 -25.86
CA ILE A 81 -30.89 -4.17 -26.03
C ILE A 81 -31.05 -5.30 -27.05
N GLU A 82 -30.35 -5.24 -28.19
CA GLU A 82 -30.35 -6.31 -29.19
C GLU A 82 -29.93 -7.65 -28.59
N ILE A 83 -28.88 -7.65 -27.75
CA ILE A 83 -28.39 -8.87 -27.08
C ILE A 83 -29.44 -9.38 -26.08
N LEU A 84 -30.05 -8.49 -25.28
CA LEU A 84 -31.06 -8.87 -24.30
C LEU A 84 -32.37 -9.39 -24.92
N ALA A 85 -32.76 -8.83 -26.07
CA ALA A 85 -33.94 -9.24 -26.83
C ALA A 85 -33.70 -10.55 -27.62
N GLY A 86 -32.44 -10.92 -27.84
CA GLY A 86 -32.05 -12.19 -28.47
C GLY A 86 -32.31 -13.42 -27.60
N HIS A 87 -31.60 -14.51 -27.89
CA HIS A 87 -31.77 -15.77 -27.14
C HIS A 87 -31.44 -15.60 -25.65
N HIS A 88 -32.34 -16.04 -24.76
CA HIS A 88 -32.23 -15.97 -23.28
C HIS A 88 -30.95 -16.56 -22.65
N LYS A 89 -30.11 -17.20 -23.45
CA LYS A 89 -28.82 -17.75 -23.01
C LYS A 89 -27.66 -16.77 -23.24
N ASN A 90 -27.93 -15.59 -23.80
CA ASN A 90 -26.91 -14.60 -24.13
C ASN A 90 -27.18 -13.29 -23.36
N ASN A 91 -26.17 -12.83 -22.63
CA ASN A 91 -26.29 -11.72 -21.69
C ASN A 91 -25.27 -10.62 -22.07
N PRO A 92 -25.67 -9.34 -22.16
CA PRO A 92 -24.73 -8.28 -22.51
C PRO A 92 -23.72 -8.06 -21.39
N VAL A 93 -22.48 -7.77 -21.77
CA VAL A 93 -21.47 -7.25 -20.86
C VAL A 93 -20.84 -6.00 -21.47
N VAL A 94 -21.07 -4.85 -20.82
CA VAL A 94 -20.46 -3.59 -21.26
C VAL A 94 -19.01 -3.56 -20.81
N ILE A 95 -18.12 -3.38 -21.79
CA ILE A 95 -16.68 -3.36 -21.62
C ILE A 95 -16.19 -1.91 -21.74
N SER A 96 -15.82 -1.32 -20.60
CA SER A 96 -15.18 0.00 -20.55
C SER A 96 -14.42 0.13 -19.23
N ASP A 97 -13.28 0.81 -19.27
CA ASP A 97 -12.49 1.10 -18.07
C ASP A 97 -13.11 2.24 -17.24
N SER A 98 -13.95 3.08 -17.85
CA SER A 98 -14.71 4.13 -17.18
C SER A 98 -16.01 3.60 -16.58
N GLN A 99 -16.12 3.61 -15.25
CA GLN A 99 -17.37 3.25 -14.55
C GLN A 99 -18.55 4.15 -14.97
N ALA A 100 -18.30 5.44 -15.24
CA ALA A 100 -19.32 6.36 -15.71
C ALA A 100 -19.90 5.94 -17.07
N ILE A 101 -19.07 5.41 -17.98
CA ILE A 101 -19.53 4.92 -19.28
C ILE A 101 -20.39 3.66 -19.11
N ARG A 102 -19.97 2.71 -18.26
CA ARG A 102 -20.75 1.49 -17.99
C ARG A 102 -22.12 1.80 -17.38
N ASP A 103 -22.16 2.73 -16.42
CA ASP A 103 -23.41 3.18 -15.81
C ASP A 103 -24.33 3.89 -16.81
N THR A 104 -23.78 4.68 -17.72
CA THR A 104 -24.55 5.38 -18.77
C THR A 104 -25.28 4.39 -19.69
N VAL A 105 -24.60 3.33 -20.13
CA VAL A 105 -25.23 2.30 -21.00
C VAL A 105 -26.31 1.54 -20.24
N VAL A 106 -26.05 1.14 -18.98
CA VAL A 106 -27.04 0.44 -18.13
C VAL A 106 -28.29 1.30 -17.90
N ILE A 107 -28.11 2.59 -17.60
CA ILE A 107 -29.22 3.53 -17.39
C ILE A 107 -29.98 3.78 -18.71
N GLY A 108 -29.27 3.88 -19.84
CA GLY A 108 -29.88 4.00 -21.16
C GLY A 108 -30.84 2.85 -21.49
N VAL A 109 -30.47 1.60 -21.13
CA VAL A 109 -31.36 0.43 -21.32
C VAL A 109 -32.58 0.51 -20.41
N ALA A 110 -32.41 0.91 -19.14
CA ALA A 110 -33.52 1.05 -18.20
C ALA A 110 -34.53 2.13 -18.65
N LEU A 111 -34.05 3.26 -19.19
CA LEU A 111 -34.88 4.32 -19.75
C LEU A 111 -35.70 3.86 -20.96
N ARG A 112 -35.08 3.16 -21.92
CA ARG A 112 -35.80 2.65 -23.10
C ARG A 112 -36.86 1.61 -22.74
N ILE A 113 -36.60 0.75 -21.77
CA ILE A 113 -37.59 -0.19 -21.25
C ILE A 113 -38.75 0.55 -20.57
N ALA A 114 -38.47 1.57 -19.78
CA ALA A 114 -39.49 2.39 -19.10
C ALA A 114 -40.37 3.17 -20.10
N HIS A 115 -39.79 3.66 -21.19
CA HIS A 115 -40.52 4.39 -22.24
C HIS A 115 -41.24 3.49 -23.25
N GLY A 116 -40.97 2.17 -23.23
CA GLY A 116 -41.51 1.22 -24.19
C GLY A 116 -40.81 1.26 -25.56
N ASP A 117 -39.63 1.88 -25.64
CA ASP A 117 -38.79 1.98 -26.84
C ASP A 117 -37.85 0.76 -26.97
N VAL A 118 -38.40 -0.44 -26.81
CA VAL A 118 -37.68 -1.72 -26.88
C VAL A 118 -38.52 -2.78 -27.63
N PRO A 119 -37.91 -3.87 -28.14
CA PRO A 119 -38.65 -4.98 -28.74
C PRO A 119 -39.70 -5.58 -27.78
N GLU A 120 -40.76 -6.17 -28.34
CA GLU A 120 -41.91 -6.70 -27.60
C GLU A 120 -41.51 -7.69 -26.49
N GLU A 121 -40.41 -8.42 -26.69
CA GLU A 121 -39.84 -9.39 -25.75
C GLU A 121 -39.22 -8.80 -24.48
N LEU A 122 -38.93 -7.49 -24.50
CA LEU A 122 -38.39 -6.73 -23.37
C LEU A 122 -39.42 -5.74 -22.79
N MET A 123 -40.58 -5.61 -23.41
CA MET A 123 -41.71 -4.85 -22.87
C MET A 123 -42.13 -5.43 -21.52
N ALA A 124 -42.41 -4.57 -20.54
CA ALA A 124 -42.73 -4.96 -19.15
C ALA A 124 -41.62 -5.74 -18.41
N THR A 125 -40.35 -5.59 -18.81
CA THR A 125 -39.18 -6.10 -18.07
C THR A 125 -38.69 -5.09 -17.03
N ARG A 126 -38.09 -5.56 -15.92
CA ARG A 126 -37.52 -4.72 -14.84
C ARG A 126 -36.01 -4.95 -14.71
N LEU A 127 -35.22 -3.90 -14.57
CA LEU A 127 -33.77 -3.96 -14.36
C LEU A 127 -33.41 -3.70 -12.90
N TYR A 128 -32.73 -4.65 -12.26
CA TYR A 128 -32.31 -4.57 -10.88
C TYR A 128 -30.79 -4.54 -10.76
N LYS A 129 -30.19 -3.44 -10.27
CA LYS A 129 -28.74 -3.36 -10.01
C LYS A 129 -28.40 -3.84 -8.62
N LEU A 130 -27.54 -4.85 -8.52
CA LEU A 130 -27.06 -5.37 -7.23
C LEU A 130 -26.19 -4.35 -6.51
N ASN A 131 -26.46 -4.17 -5.22
CA ASN A 131 -25.57 -3.45 -4.32
C ASN A 131 -24.58 -4.45 -3.70
N LEU A 132 -23.46 -4.65 -4.40
CA LEU A 132 -22.43 -5.62 -4.01
C LEU A 132 -21.75 -5.24 -2.68
N GLU A 133 -21.63 -3.95 -2.38
CA GLU A 133 -21.05 -3.48 -1.11
C GLU A 133 -21.91 -3.89 0.09
N THR A 134 -23.23 -3.68 0.01
CA THR A 134 -24.17 -4.07 1.07
C THR A 134 -24.24 -5.59 1.21
N LEU A 135 -24.21 -6.31 0.07
CA LEU A 135 -24.22 -7.76 0.05
C LEU A 135 -22.97 -8.36 0.71
N PHE A 136 -21.78 -7.83 0.43
CA PHE A 136 -20.52 -8.31 1.01
C PHE A 136 -20.31 -7.84 2.45
N HIS A 137 -20.80 -6.66 2.83
CA HIS A 137 -20.78 -6.21 4.22
C HIS A 137 -21.62 -7.13 5.13
N ASP A 138 -22.82 -7.51 4.69
CA ASP A 138 -23.74 -8.33 5.48
C ASP A 138 -23.42 -9.83 5.44
N ALA A 139 -22.58 -10.29 4.50
CA ALA A 139 -22.13 -11.66 4.39
C ALA A 139 -20.76 -11.87 5.05
N LYS A 140 -20.76 -12.49 6.23
CA LYS A 140 -19.53 -12.73 7.00
C LYS A 140 -18.76 -14.00 6.57
N THR A 141 -19.43 -14.90 5.84
CA THR A 141 -18.87 -16.18 5.37
C THR A 141 -19.36 -16.53 3.96
N ALA A 142 -18.71 -17.50 3.31
CA ALA A 142 -19.10 -18.07 2.01
C ALA A 142 -20.54 -18.59 1.98
N ASP A 143 -20.92 -19.34 3.02
CA ASP A 143 -22.25 -19.93 3.16
C ASP A 143 -23.31 -18.83 3.35
N ASP A 144 -22.99 -17.80 4.12
CA ASP A 144 -23.84 -16.62 4.33
C ASP A 144 -24.08 -15.84 3.04
N LEU A 145 -23.05 -15.73 2.19
CA LEU A 145 -23.17 -15.09 0.88
C LEU A 145 -24.02 -15.95 -0.07
N THR A 146 -23.78 -17.26 -0.09
CA THR A 146 -24.52 -18.24 -0.91
C THR A 146 -26.01 -18.24 -0.58
N LEU A 147 -26.37 -18.19 0.72
CA LEU A 147 -27.76 -18.10 1.17
C LEU A 147 -28.44 -16.79 0.74
N LYS A 148 -27.73 -15.66 0.86
CA LYS A 148 -28.26 -14.34 0.48
C LYS A 148 -28.43 -14.22 -1.04
N VAL A 149 -27.45 -14.65 -1.82
CA VAL A 149 -27.54 -14.69 -3.28
C VAL A 149 -28.67 -15.60 -3.75
N SER A 150 -28.83 -16.78 -3.12
CA SER A 150 -29.94 -17.69 -3.43
C SER A 150 -31.31 -17.05 -3.16
N ALA A 151 -31.43 -16.26 -2.09
CA ALA A 151 -32.66 -15.53 -1.78
C ALA A 151 -32.94 -14.41 -2.80
N ILE A 152 -31.91 -13.71 -3.27
CA ILE A 152 -32.03 -12.69 -4.34
C ILE A 152 -32.49 -13.34 -5.64
N LEU A 153 -31.84 -14.45 -6.06
CA LEU A 153 -32.22 -15.19 -7.26
C LEU A 153 -33.66 -15.71 -7.19
N ALA A 154 -34.08 -16.23 -6.04
CA ALA A 154 -35.46 -16.65 -5.80
C ALA A 154 -36.45 -15.48 -5.91
N GLY A 155 -36.08 -14.30 -5.39
CA GLY A 155 -36.84 -13.06 -5.53
C GLY A 155 -37.01 -12.65 -7.00
N VAL A 156 -35.93 -12.66 -7.78
CA VAL A 156 -35.95 -12.33 -9.23
C VAL A 156 -36.83 -13.30 -10.03
N THR A 157 -36.85 -14.59 -9.67
CA THR A 157 -37.73 -15.58 -10.34
C THR A 157 -39.19 -15.53 -9.87
N GLY A 158 -39.45 -14.84 -8.76
CA GLY A 158 -40.76 -14.79 -8.10
C GLY A 158 -41.63 -13.59 -8.49
N THR A 159 -41.08 -12.64 -9.27
CA THR A 159 -41.80 -11.45 -9.75
C THR A 159 -42.76 -11.80 -10.90
N ASP A 160 -43.92 -11.15 -10.95
CA ASP A 160 -44.90 -11.31 -12.05
C ASP A 160 -44.39 -10.73 -13.38
N SER A 161 -43.35 -9.88 -13.33
CA SER A 161 -42.65 -9.29 -14.48
C SER A 161 -41.32 -9.99 -14.72
N LYS A 162 -40.87 -10.03 -15.98
CA LYS A 162 -39.52 -10.49 -16.32
C LYS A 162 -38.49 -9.55 -15.68
N ALA A 163 -37.50 -10.09 -14.98
CA ALA A 163 -36.50 -9.31 -14.25
C ALA A 163 -35.08 -9.62 -14.75
N ILE A 164 -34.28 -8.58 -14.98
CA ILE A 164 -32.88 -8.66 -15.40
C ILE A 164 -32.00 -8.14 -14.27
N LEU A 165 -30.97 -8.89 -13.90
CA LEU A 165 -30.07 -8.55 -12.82
C LEU A 165 -28.76 -7.92 -13.34
N ILE A 166 -28.45 -6.70 -12.93
CA ILE A 166 -27.23 -6.00 -13.28
C ILE A 166 -26.16 -6.26 -12.22
N ILE A 167 -24.99 -6.70 -12.67
CA ILE A 167 -23.83 -6.98 -11.82
C ILE A 167 -22.65 -6.14 -12.32
N ASP A 168 -22.27 -5.14 -11.52
CA ASP A 168 -21.15 -4.23 -11.79
C ASP A 168 -20.23 -4.16 -10.56
N PRO A 169 -18.99 -4.67 -10.62
CA PRO A 169 -18.43 -5.42 -11.74
C PRO A 169 -18.82 -6.92 -11.71
N ILE A 170 -19.12 -7.52 -12.86
CA ILE A 170 -19.69 -8.89 -12.97
C ILE A 170 -18.78 -9.99 -12.37
N GLN A 171 -17.46 -9.81 -12.46
CA GLN A 171 -16.47 -10.75 -11.92
C GLN A 171 -16.52 -10.89 -10.39
N SER A 172 -17.24 -9.99 -9.70
CA SER A 172 -17.39 -10.05 -8.24
C SER A 172 -18.17 -11.28 -7.77
N LEU A 173 -19.13 -11.74 -8.59
CA LEU A 173 -20.02 -12.86 -8.26
C LEU A 173 -19.90 -14.03 -9.25
N VAL A 174 -19.34 -13.79 -10.45
CA VAL A 174 -19.26 -14.78 -11.53
C VAL A 174 -17.78 -14.99 -11.92
N GLY A 175 -17.34 -16.24 -11.95
CA GLY A 175 -15.98 -16.61 -12.35
C GLY A 175 -15.18 -17.29 -11.24
N PRO A 176 -14.01 -17.87 -11.57
CA PRO A 176 -13.22 -18.72 -10.68
C PRO A 176 -12.60 -17.96 -9.48
N LYS A 177 -12.68 -16.63 -9.48
CA LYS A 177 -12.15 -15.74 -8.42
C LYS A 177 -13.25 -14.94 -7.69
N SER A 178 -14.52 -15.34 -7.81
CA SER A 178 -15.63 -14.71 -7.09
C SER A 178 -15.41 -14.74 -5.57
N ALA A 179 -15.93 -13.76 -4.84
CA ALA A 179 -15.73 -13.65 -3.40
C ALA A 179 -16.27 -14.90 -2.66
N PHE A 180 -15.39 -15.59 -1.93
CA PHE A 180 -15.69 -16.70 -1.02
C PHE A 180 -16.06 -18.08 -1.63
N ASP A 181 -15.30 -18.56 -2.62
CA ASP A 181 -15.40 -19.89 -3.26
C ASP A 181 -16.40 -19.96 -4.44
N GLY A 182 -16.20 -20.93 -5.34
CA GLY A 182 -16.91 -21.06 -6.61
C GLY A 182 -18.41 -21.40 -6.50
N ALA A 183 -18.95 -21.58 -5.29
CA ALA A 183 -20.34 -21.94 -5.06
C ALA A 183 -21.33 -20.87 -5.55
N VAL A 184 -21.04 -19.58 -5.32
CA VAL A 184 -21.88 -18.45 -5.79
C VAL A 184 -21.83 -18.32 -7.32
N SER A 185 -20.65 -18.46 -7.91
CA SER A 185 -20.46 -18.49 -9.36
C SER A 185 -21.22 -19.66 -10.01
N ASN A 186 -21.24 -20.84 -9.37
CA ASN A 186 -22.03 -21.99 -9.83
C ASN A 186 -23.53 -21.73 -9.75
N LEU A 187 -24.02 -21.06 -8.70
CA LEU A 187 -25.43 -20.66 -8.60
C LEU A 187 -25.87 -19.73 -9.74
N PHE A 188 -25.05 -18.72 -10.07
CA PHE A 188 -25.33 -17.83 -11.21
C PHE A 188 -25.25 -18.58 -12.55
N ARG A 189 -24.22 -19.43 -12.73
CA ARG A 189 -24.07 -20.28 -13.91
C ARG A 189 -25.30 -21.15 -14.14
N ASP A 190 -25.72 -21.88 -13.12
CA ASP A 190 -26.88 -22.78 -13.18
C ASP A 190 -28.18 -22.00 -13.41
N ALA A 191 -28.33 -20.82 -12.79
CA ALA A 191 -29.50 -19.96 -12.99
C ALA A 191 -29.60 -19.42 -14.43
N ILE A 192 -28.48 -19.03 -15.03
CA ILE A 192 -28.41 -18.51 -16.41
C ILE A 192 -28.57 -19.65 -17.43
N GLN A 193 -27.87 -20.78 -17.25
CA GLN A 193 -27.93 -21.93 -18.18
C GLN A 193 -29.32 -22.56 -18.26
N ASN A 194 -30.04 -22.61 -17.13
CA ASN A 194 -31.41 -23.10 -17.05
C ASN A 194 -32.45 -22.02 -17.42
N SER A 195 -32.01 -20.84 -17.89
CA SER A 195 -32.86 -19.72 -18.31
C SER A 195 -33.84 -19.25 -17.22
N LYS A 196 -33.43 -19.36 -15.95
CA LYS A 196 -34.21 -18.90 -14.80
C LYS A 196 -34.00 -17.41 -14.52
N VAL A 197 -32.80 -16.89 -14.82
CA VAL A 197 -32.44 -15.48 -14.61
C VAL A 197 -31.63 -14.99 -15.81
N GLN A 198 -31.95 -13.78 -16.28
CA GLN A 198 -31.17 -13.04 -17.28
C GLN A 198 -30.34 -11.96 -16.58
N CYS A 199 -29.09 -11.76 -17.01
CA CYS A 199 -28.15 -10.85 -16.37
C CYS A 199 -27.66 -9.77 -17.35
N PHE A 200 -27.19 -8.66 -16.79
CA PHE A 200 -26.46 -7.61 -17.49
C PHE A 200 -25.14 -7.40 -16.75
N GLY A 201 -24.02 -7.68 -17.41
CA GLY A 201 -22.70 -7.46 -16.84
C GLY A 201 -22.13 -6.09 -17.16
N ALA A 202 -21.33 -5.56 -16.25
CA ALA A 202 -20.41 -4.48 -16.53
C ALA A 202 -19.03 -4.90 -16.06
N SER A 203 -18.00 -4.65 -16.87
CA SER A 203 -16.63 -5.01 -16.55
C SER A 203 -15.62 -4.19 -17.34
N THR A 204 -14.37 -4.25 -16.91
CA THR A 204 -13.21 -3.81 -17.70
C THR A 204 -12.78 -4.95 -18.62
N GLU A 205 -12.19 -4.66 -19.77
CA GLU A 205 -11.80 -5.66 -20.78
C GLU A 205 -10.97 -6.80 -20.17
N ALA A 206 -9.89 -6.44 -19.46
CA ALA A 206 -8.99 -7.40 -18.83
C ALA A 206 -9.67 -8.29 -17.77
N ALA A 207 -10.60 -7.74 -16.99
CA ALA A 207 -11.28 -8.50 -15.94
C ALA A 207 -12.36 -9.43 -16.50
N PHE A 208 -13.05 -9.03 -17.58
CA PHE A 208 -13.99 -9.90 -18.29
C PHE A 208 -13.26 -11.06 -18.97
N GLU A 209 -12.16 -10.78 -19.68
CA GLU A 209 -11.37 -11.81 -20.35
C GLU A 209 -10.85 -12.86 -19.36
N GLN A 210 -10.30 -12.41 -18.22
CA GLN A 210 -9.66 -13.29 -17.25
C GLN A 210 -10.64 -14.12 -16.41
N ASN A 211 -11.85 -13.62 -16.15
CA ASN A 211 -12.75 -14.24 -15.15
C ASN A 211 -14.04 -14.79 -15.75
N VAL A 212 -14.44 -14.33 -16.94
CA VAL A 212 -15.70 -14.74 -17.57
C VAL A 212 -15.44 -15.35 -18.96
N ALA A 213 -14.66 -14.70 -19.82
CA ALA A 213 -14.40 -15.19 -21.17
C ALA A 213 -13.44 -16.39 -21.21
N SER A 214 -12.53 -16.52 -20.23
CA SER A 214 -11.61 -17.66 -20.13
C SER A 214 -12.24 -18.94 -19.56
N ASP A 215 -13.45 -18.88 -19.00
CA ASP A 215 -14.15 -20.05 -18.47
C ASP A 215 -15.05 -20.64 -19.57
N GLU A 216 -14.70 -21.84 -20.06
CA GLU A 216 -15.40 -22.52 -21.16
C GLU A 216 -16.91 -22.71 -20.94
N SER A 217 -17.36 -22.69 -19.68
CA SER A 217 -18.77 -22.89 -19.33
C SER A 217 -19.55 -21.59 -19.09
N LEU A 218 -18.86 -20.46 -18.91
CA LEU A 218 -19.45 -19.12 -18.73
C LEU A 218 -19.34 -18.25 -19.99
N ALA A 219 -18.23 -18.34 -20.72
CA ALA A 219 -18.00 -17.61 -21.96
C ALA A 219 -19.17 -17.67 -22.97
N PRO A 220 -19.80 -18.84 -23.25
CA PRO A 220 -20.92 -18.89 -24.19
C PRO A 220 -22.21 -18.23 -23.68
N LEU A 221 -22.25 -17.77 -22.42
CA LEU A 221 -23.42 -17.16 -21.80
C LEU A 221 -23.43 -15.62 -21.89
N PHE A 222 -22.32 -15.01 -22.35
CA PHE A 222 -22.14 -13.56 -22.37
C PHE A 222 -21.68 -13.06 -23.75
N SER A 223 -22.15 -11.88 -24.14
CA SER A 223 -21.71 -11.17 -25.35
C SER A 223 -21.28 -9.75 -25.00
N THR A 224 -20.16 -9.31 -25.56
CA THR A 224 -19.56 -8.00 -25.24
C THR A 224 -20.26 -6.85 -25.98
N VAL A 225 -20.29 -5.70 -25.32
CA VAL A 225 -20.63 -4.40 -25.88
C VAL A 225 -19.43 -3.50 -25.65
N GLU A 226 -18.64 -3.29 -26.70
CA GLU A 226 -17.46 -2.42 -26.69
C GLU A 226 -17.87 -0.97 -26.90
N THR A 227 -17.24 -0.02 -26.18
CA THR A 227 -17.55 1.42 -26.28
C THR A 227 -16.41 2.18 -26.95
N ASP A 228 -16.73 3.02 -27.94
CA ASP A 228 -15.75 3.88 -28.62
C ASP A 228 -15.22 4.98 -27.66
N GLU A 229 -14.01 4.81 -27.12
CA GLU A 229 -13.25 5.86 -26.42
C GLU A 229 -12.28 6.55 -27.40
N VAL A 230 -12.43 7.86 -27.64
CA VAL A 230 -11.59 8.60 -28.61
C VAL A 230 -10.39 9.28 -27.93
N LYS A 231 -9.19 8.99 -28.49
CA LYS A 231 -7.89 9.64 -28.27
C LYS A 231 -7.92 11.14 -28.68
N THR A 232 -7.26 12.00 -27.90
CA THR A 232 -7.08 13.44 -28.16
C THR A 232 -6.26 13.77 -29.44
N ALA A 233 -6.74 14.67 -30.31
CA ALA A 233 -5.96 15.66 -31.10
C ALA A 233 -6.83 16.61 -31.99
N THR A 234 -6.59 17.92 -31.83
CA THR A 234 -6.55 19.06 -32.80
C THR A 234 -7.47 19.20 -34.05
N SER A 235 -8.16 20.36 -34.07
CA SER A 235 -8.48 21.32 -35.18
C SER A 235 -9.11 20.83 -36.51
N GLU A 236 -10.32 21.32 -36.84
CA GLU A 236 -10.62 22.37 -37.86
C GLU A 236 -12.14 22.58 -38.09
N SER A 237 -12.52 23.87 -38.19
CA SER A 237 -13.64 24.56 -38.87
C SER A 237 -15.07 24.00 -38.99
N ASP A 238 -16.01 24.90 -38.66
CA ASP A 238 -17.33 25.20 -39.26
C ASP A 238 -18.40 24.12 -39.40
N ASP A 239 -19.53 24.24 -38.67
CA ASP A 239 -20.72 24.97 -39.16
C ASP A 239 -21.83 24.98 -38.07
N SER A 240 -22.63 26.03 -38.14
CA SER A 240 -23.80 26.40 -37.38
C SER A 240 -24.83 25.30 -37.09
N THR A 241 -25.35 25.24 -35.86
CA THR A 241 -26.74 25.62 -35.53
C THR A 241 -27.02 25.47 -34.04
N THR A 242 -27.68 26.48 -33.49
CA THR A 242 -28.19 26.59 -32.12
C THR A 242 -29.11 25.44 -31.71
N GLN A 243 -28.82 24.79 -30.58
CA GLN A 243 -29.85 24.31 -29.64
C GLN A 243 -29.28 24.15 -28.21
N SER A 244 -30.21 24.28 -27.26
CA SER A 244 -30.07 24.62 -25.84
C SER A 244 -29.22 23.67 -24.98
N VAL A 245 -28.29 24.24 -24.23
CA VAL A 245 -27.54 23.59 -23.15
C VAL A 245 -28.48 23.17 -22.02
N SER A 246 -28.66 21.86 -21.79
CA SER A 246 -29.22 21.31 -20.56
C SER A 246 -28.16 21.36 -19.45
N ARG A 247 -28.56 21.88 -18.29
CA ARG A 247 -27.69 22.06 -17.10
C ARG A 247 -27.63 20.73 -16.33
N GLU A 248 -26.43 20.24 -16.02
CA GLU A 248 -26.23 19.24 -14.97
C GLU A 248 -26.59 19.88 -13.61
N GLU A 249 -27.45 19.24 -12.82
CA GLU A 249 -27.78 19.70 -11.45
C GLU A 249 -26.64 19.33 -10.48
N PHE A 250 -26.26 20.28 -9.62
CA PHE A 250 -25.26 20.09 -8.58
C PHE A 250 -25.71 19.02 -7.57
N ALA A 251 -24.84 18.06 -7.25
CA ALA A 251 -25.12 17.03 -6.26
C ALA A 251 -24.70 17.45 -4.84
N GLY A 252 -25.59 17.27 -3.86
CA GLY A 252 -25.33 17.54 -2.44
C GLY A 252 -25.77 18.93 -1.98
N ASP A 253 -25.35 19.30 -0.77
CA ASP A 253 -25.61 20.62 -0.18
C ASP A 253 -24.84 21.71 -0.95
N ASN A 254 -25.46 22.87 -1.13
CA ASN A 254 -24.99 23.94 -2.02
C ASN A 254 -23.95 24.87 -1.37
N VAL A 255 -23.35 24.44 -0.26
CA VAL A 255 -22.21 25.09 0.41
C VAL A 255 -21.03 24.13 0.42
N SER A 256 -19.85 24.62 0.06
CA SER A 256 -18.64 23.79 0.01
C SER A 256 -18.25 23.23 1.40
N PRO A 257 -17.62 22.04 1.46
CA PRO A 257 -17.29 21.38 2.73
C PRO A 257 -16.36 22.20 3.64
N ASP A 258 -15.34 22.83 3.06
CA ASP A 258 -14.40 23.74 3.73
C ASP A 258 -15.09 24.98 4.33
N LEU A 259 -16.07 25.54 3.60
CA LEU A 259 -16.86 26.67 4.08
C LEU A 259 -17.78 26.26 5.24
N ARG A 260 -18.31 25.03 5.23
CA ARG A 260 -19.08 24.45 6.34
C ARG A 260 -18.23 24.17 7.56
N GLU A 261 -17.04 23.62 7.37
CA GLU A 261 -16.11 23.34 8.46
C GLU A 261 -15.64 24.63 9.15
N MET A 262 -15.39 25.69 8.37
CA MET A 262 -15.07 27.02 8.90
C MET A 262 -16.21 27.61 9.76
N LEU A 263 -17.47 27.37 9.39
CA LEU A 263 -18.64 27.78 10.18
C LEU A 263 -18.82 26.94 11.44
N ALA A 264 -18.56 25.63 11.36
CA ALA A 264 -18.64 24.71 12.50
C ALA A 264 -17.53 24.95 13.54
N GLY A 265 -16.37 25.45 13.12
CA GLY A 265 -15.19 25.69 13.97
C GLY A 265 -15.29 26.86 14.97
N GLY A 266 -16.41 27.59 15.01
CA GLY A 266 -16.70 28.61 16.05
C GLY A 266 -15.89 29.92 15.97
N ASN A 267 -14.96 30.06 15.03
CA ASN A 267 -14.10 31.23 14.83
C ASN A 267 -14.21 31.82 13.42
N ALA A 268 -15.42 31.79 12.85
CA ALA A 268 -15.65 32.31 11.50
C ALA A 268 -15.45 33.85 11.46
N PRO A 269 -14.69 34.39 10.50
CA PRO A 269 -14.46 35.83 10.38
C PRO A 269 -15.77 36.59 10.12
N ALA A 270 -15.79 37.89 10.43
CA ALA A 270 -16.99 38.70 10.25
C ALA A 270 -17.44 38.79 8.78
N ARG A 271 -16.49 38.69 7.85
CA ARG A 271 -16.69 38.68 6.40
C ARG A 271 -15.74 37.70 5.72
N ILE A 272 -16.13 37.19 4.55
CA ILE A 272 -15.36 36.26 3.73
C ILE A 272 -15.44 36.63 2.26
N LYS A 273 -14.40 36.28 1.52
CA LYS A 273 -14.41 36.26 0.05
C LYS A 273 -14.88 34.89 -0.44
N ALA A 274 -15.84 34.88 -1.34
CA ALA A 274 -16.50 33.67 -1.81
C ALA A 274 -16.79 33.75 -3.31
N ILE A 275 -16.88 32.59 -3.95
CA ILE A 275 -17.44 32.41 -5.29
C ILE A 275 -18.86 31.89 -5.15
N LEU A 276 -19.81 32.71 -5.57
CA LEU A 276 -21.24 32.43 -5.57
C LEU A 276 -21.69 32.08 -7.00
N GLN A 277 -21.98 30.80 -7.24
CA GLN A 277 -22.52 30.29 -8.50
C GLN A 277 -24.04 30.41 -8.49
N VAL A 278 -24.62 31.00 -9.54
CA VAL A 278 -26.01 31.42 -9.62
C VAL A 278 -26.58 31.15 -11.01
N ASN A 279 -27.90 30.97 -11.07
CA ASN A 279 -28.61 30.70 -12.32
C ASN A 279 -28.54 31.85 -13.34
N ASP A 280 -28.52 33.09 -12.85
CA ASP A 280 -28.33 34.30 -13.65
C ASP A 280 -27.58 35.38 -12.86
N PRO A 281 -26.28 35.59 -13.11
CA PRO A 281 -25.47 36.61 -12.44
C PRO A 281 -25.86 38.05 -12.82
N ASN A 282 -26.72 38.25 -13.83
CA ASN A 282 -27.23 39.55 -14.23
C ASN A 282 -28.61 39.89 -13.63
N SER A 283 -29.22 38.98 -12.88
CA SER A 283 -30.55 39.18 -12.30
C SER A 283 -30.61 40.40 -11.38
N ALA A 284 -31.50 41.35 -11.71
CA ALA A 284 -31.73 42.56 -10.90
C ALA A 284 -32.29 42.22 -9.51
N THR A 285 -33.12 41.19 -9.41
CA THR A 285 -33.69 40.68 -8.16
C THR A 285 -32.61 40.11 -7.26
N LEU A 286 -31.68 39.32 -7.81
CA LEU A 286 -30.55 38.76 -7.07
C LEU A 286 -29.64 39.87 -6.52
N ARG A 287 -29.36 40.91 -7.31
CA ARG A 287 -28.53 42.05 -6.87
C ARG A 287 -29.16 42.83 -5.71
N GLN A 288 -30.49 43.01 -5.73
CA GLN A 288 -31.20 43.64 -4.63
C GLN A 288 -31.15 42.79 -3.36
N GLN A 289 -31.26 41.46 -3.47
CA GLN A 289 -31.13 40.53 -2.34
C GLN A 289 -29.71 40.50 -1.76
N LEU A 290 -28.69 40.44 -2.61
CA LEU A 290 -27.29 40.47 -2.19
C LEU A 290 -26.98 41.77 -1.43
N SER A 291 -27.47 42.92 -1.91
CA SER A 291 -27.34 44.21 -1.24
C SER A 291 -28.03 44.23 0.14
N GLN A 292 -29.24 43.66 0.27
CA GLN A 292 -29.95 43.54 1.55
C GLN A 292 -29.22 42.66 2.58
N TYR A 293 -28.44 41.68 2.12
CA TYR A 293 -27.65 40.81 2.99
C TYR A 293 -26.23 41.35 3.26
N GLY A 294 -25.92 42.56 2.79
CA GLY A 294 -24.62 43.20 2.99
C GLY A 294 -23.49 42.56 2.18
N VAL A 295 -23.83 41.87 1.08
CA VAL A 295 -22.89 41.25 0.15
C VAL A 295 -22.41 42.27 -0.87
N ASN A 296 -21.10 42.40 -0.98
CA ASN A 296 -20.43 43.23 -1.98
C ASN A 296 -20.02 42.34 -3.15
N ILE A 297 -20.41 42.70 -4.37
CA ILE A 297 -19.96 42.00 -5.57
C ILE A 297 -18.63 42.61 -6.01
N GLU A 298 -17.56 41.81 -5.95
CA GLU A 298 -16.21 42.23 -6.34
C GLU A 298 -15.99 42.04 -7.85
N ALA A 299 -16.49 40.94 -8.42
CA ALA A 299 -16.43 40.69 -9.85
C ALA A 299 -17.61 39.85 -10.35
N GLN A 300 -17.99 40.04 -11.62
CA GLN A 300 -19.02 39.25 -12.29
C GLN A 300 -18.38 38.33 -13.32
N LEU A 301 -18.80 37.06 -13.31
CA LEU A 301 -18.30 36.01 -14.19
C LEU A 301 -19.48 35.43 -15.00
N PRO A 302 -20.14 36.23 -15.86
CA PRO A 302 -21.43 35.89 -16.44
C PRO A 302 -21.40 34.67 -17.36
N ARG A 303 -20.26 34.42 -18.03
CA ARG A 303 -20.05 33.23 -18.88
C ARG A 303 -19.96 31.93 -18.09
N PHE A 304 -19.70 32.01 -16.79
CA PHE A 304 -19.55 30.87 -15.88
C PHE A 304 -20.70 30.78 -14.87
N GLY A 305 -21.74 31.62 -15.00
CA GLY A 305 -22.85 31.65 -14.05
C GLY A 305 -22.40 31.96 -12.62
N ALA A 306 -21.41 32.85 -12.42
CA ALA A 306 -20.83 33.07 -11.10
C ALA A 306 -20.57 34.55 -10.76
N LEU A 307 -20.45 34.84 -9.47
CA LEU A 307 -20.11 36.13 -8.88
C LEU A 307 -18.97 35.92 -7.86
N ALA A 308 -17.91 36.70 -7.95
CA ALA A 308 -16.94 36.82 -6.86
C ALA A 308 -17.46 37.89 -5.89
N VAL A 309 -17.62 37.52 -4.62
CA VAL A 309 -18.34 38.31 -3.63
C VAL A 309 -17.58 38.36 -2.31
N ASP A 310 -17.58 39.53 -1.67
CA ASP A 310 -17.21 39.70 -0.26
C ASP A 310 -18.51 39.81 0.56
N MET A 311 -18.72 38.92 1.52
CA MET A 311 -19.98 38.81 2.26
C MET A 311 -19.81 38.57 3.76
N PRO A 312 -20.77 39.01 4.60
CA PRO A 312 -20.82 38.61 6.00
C PRO A 312 -21.02 37.10 6.10
N THR A 313 -20.35 36.44 7.04
CA THR A 313 -20.54 34.98 7.27
C THR A 313 -21.98 34.63 7.64
N LYS A 314 -22.71 35.54 8.28
CA LYS A 314 -24.15 35.42 8.58
C LYS A 314 -25.06 35.41 7.33
N ALA A 315 -24.56 35.81 6.16
CA ALA A 315 -25.33 35.79 4.92
C ALA A 315 -25.32 34.41 4.24
N ILE A 316 -24.42 33.51 4.63
CA ILE A 316 -24.21 32.20 3.99
C ILE A 316 -25.49 31.35 4.06
N GLU A 317 -26.08 31.16 5.24
CA GLU A 317 -27.31 30.37 5.41
C GLU A 317 -28.50 30.93 4.61
N LYS A 318 -28.58 32.25 4.48
CA LYS A 318 -29.65 32.91 3.72
C LYS A 318 -29.48 32.80 2.21
N LEU A 319 -28.22 32.68 1.75
CA LEU A 319 -27.89 32.56 0.34
C LEU A 319 -27.90 31.12 -0.12
N SER A 320 -27.46 30.18 0.71
CA SER A 320 -27.62 28.75 0.48
C SER A 320 -29.09 28.33 0.48
N GLY A 321 -29.94 28.95 1.32
CA GLY A 321 -31.38 28.69 1.30
C GLY A 321 -32.16 29.30 0.12
N ASN A 322 -31.53 30.08 -0.76
CA ASN A 322 -32.21 30.80 -1.84
C ASN A 322 -32.15 30.01 -3.17
N GLY A 323 -33.28 29.80 -3.84
CA GLY A 323 -33.38 29.06 -5.12
C GLY A 323 -32.67 29.71 -6.32
N GLY A 324 -32.04 30.87 -6.13
CA GLY A 324 -31.15 31.49 -7.12
C GLY A 324 -29.66 31.09 -7.00
N THR A 325 -29.28 30.43 -5.91
CA THR A 325 -27.90 30.00 -5.62
C THR A 325 -27.72 28.53 -5.96
N ASN A 326 -26.79 28.24 -6.86
CA ASN A 326 -26.46 26.89 -7.27
C ASN A 326 -25.38 26.29 -6.37
N TYR A 327 -24.34 27.07 -6.06
CA TYR A 327 -23.26 26.63 -5.19
C TYR A 327 -22.50 27.82 -4.60
N LEU A 328 -22.08 27.70 -3.35
CA LEU A 328 -21.28 28.71 -2.65
C LEU A 328 -19.98 28.08 -2.13
N SER A 329 -18.85 28.70 -2.48
CA SER A 329 -17.51 28.24 -2.08
C SER A 329 -16.60 29.42 -1.72
N LEU A 330 -15.50 29.18 -1.01
CA LEU A 330 -14.50 30.22 -0.74
C LEU A 330 -13.80 30.67 -2.03
N ASP A 331 -13.44 31.95 -2.10
CA ASP A 331 -12.56 32.49 -3.14
C ASP A 331 -11.11 32.13 -2.79
N ARG A 332 -10.66 30.98 -3.32
CA ARG A 332 -9.36 30.40 -3.00
C ARG A 332 -8.26 31.16 -3.72
N SER A 333 -7.20 31.50 -3.00
CA SER A 333 -6.02 32.11 -3.61
C SER A 333 -5.32 31.09 -4.52
N VAL A 334 -5.02 31.50 -5.76
CA VAL A 334 -4.13 30.78 -6.67
C VAL A 334 -2.77 31.48 -6.67
N GLY A 335 -1.75 30.81 -6.14
CA GLY A 335 -0.37 31.31 -6.02
C GLY A 335 0.61 30.65 -6.98
N GLY A 336 1.85 31.12 -6.98
CA GLY A 336 2.97 30.44 -7.64
C GLY A 336 3.21 29.07 -6.99
N LEU A 337 3.33 28.02 -7.80
CA LEU A 337 3.66 26.67 -7.33
C LEU A 337 5.17 26.58 -7.14
N GLY A 338 5.70 26.19 -5.98
CA GLY A 338 7.14 25.96 -5.83
C GLY A 338 7.80 26.09 -4.45
N HIS A 339 7.06 26.22 -3.34
CA HIS A 339 7.66 26.41 -2.01
C HIS A 339 8.05 25.08 -1.36
N VAL A 340 9.07 24.41 -1.90
CA VAL A 340 9.54 23.13 -1.34
C VAL A 340 10.05 23.33 0.09
N GLU A 341 10.73 24.44 0.35
CA GLU A 341 11.31 24.80 1.64
C GLU A 341 10.22 24.96 2.71
N GLU A 342 9.13 25.67 2.39
CA GLU A 342 8.02 25.88 3.32
C GLU A 342 7.22 24.59 3.53
N THR A 343 6.80 23.91 2.44
CA THR A 343 5.99 22.67 2.51
C THR A 343 6.71 21.51 3.22
N THR A 344 8.03 21.42 3.11
CA THR A 344 8.81 20.36 3.78
C THR A 344 9.19 20.70 5.22
N GLY A 345 9.01 21.96 5.62
CA GLY A 345 9.39 22.49 6.93
C GLY A 345 10.86 22.85 7.07
N ASP A 346 11.56 23.08 5.96
CA ASP A 346 12.94 23.58 5.96
C ASP A 346 13.01 25.01 6.55
N ASP A 347 12.09 25.89 6.15
CA ASP A 347 12.02 27.25 6.72
C ASP A 347 11.72 27.21 8.23
N ALA A 348 10.80 26.32 8.63
CA ALA A 348 10.50 26.08 10.03
C ALA A 348 11.72 25.54 10.79
N MET A 349 12.52 24.69 10.16
CA MET A 349 13.79 24.16 10.69
C MET A 349 14.83 25.27 10.85
N LEU A 350 15.07 26.09 9.83
CA LEU A 350 16.04 27.19 9.86
C LEU A 350 15.68 28.27 10.88
N SER A 351 14.38 28.49 11.12
CA SER A 351 13.88 29.42 12.14
C SER A 351 14.17 28.98 13.58
N GLN A 352 14.50 27.70 13.82
CA GLN A 352 14.82 27.22 15.15
C GLN A 352 16.18 27.78 15.65
N PRO A 353 16.32 28.11 16.94
CA PRO A 353 17.56 28.61 17.50
C PRO A 353 18.75 27.66 17.22
N GLY A 354 19.81 28.19 16.60
CA GLY A 354 21.02 27.43 16.29
C GLY A 354 20.94 26.54 15.03
N ASN A 355 19.92 26.72 14.19
CA ASN A 355 19.79 26.04 12.89
C ASN A 355 20.11 26.92 11.69
N ALA A 356 20.17 28.25 11.84
CA ALA A 356 20.32 29.19 10.73
C ALA A 356 21.56 29.02 9.83
N ALA A 357 22.54 28.21 10.26
CA ALA A 357 23.74 27.89 9.51
C ALA A 357 23.75 26.46 8.93
N LEU A 358 22.72 25.65 9.18
CA LEU A 358 22.62 24.30 8.64
C LEU A 358 22.16 24.39 7.18
N ASP A 359 23.04 24.05 6.26
CA ASP A 359 22.79 24.08 4.82
C ASP A 359 23.32 22.82 4.10
N GLY A 360 23.70 21.78 4.85
CA GLY A 360 24.33 20.56 4.34
C GLY A 360 25.82 20.70 4.06
N SER A 361 26.48 21.73 4.59
CA SER A 361 27.89 22.00 4.38
C SER A 361 28.79 20.79 4.67
N SER A 362 29.81 20.61 3.84
CA SER A 362 30.80 19.53 3.91
C SER A 362 30.28 18.12 3.65
N ILE A 363 28.99 17.93 3.37
CA ILE A 363 28.42 16.62 3.01
C ILE A 363 28.49 16.42 1.49
N GLY A 364 29.07 15.30 1.06
CA GLY A 364 29.06 14.87 -0.33
C GLY A 364 27.77 14.13 -0.69
N VAL A 365 27.08 14.60 -1.72
CA VAL A 365 25.88 14.01 -2.29
C VAL A 365 26.17 13.59 -3.74
N ALA A 366 26.15 12.27 -3.99
CA ALA A 366 26.32 11.73 -5.33
C ALA A 366 24.97 11.68 -6.05
N VAL A 367 24.89 12.34 -7.21
CA VAL A 367 23.70 12.37 -8.06
C VAL A 367 23.99 11.50 -9.27
N LEU A 368 23.31 10.35 -9.37
CA LEU A 368 23.42 9.44 -10.52
C LEU A 368 22.22 9.68 -11.43
N ASP A 369 22.42 10.42 -12.52
CA ASP A 369 21.33 10.92 -13.37
C ASP A 369 21.82 11.20 -14.82
N SER A 370 21.15 12.07 -15.58
CA SER A 370 21.49 12.46 -16.95
C SER A 370 22.66 13.44 -17.09
N GLY A 371 23.27 13.83 -15.97
CA GLY A 371 24.34 14.81 -15.89
C GLY A 371 23.93 16.03 -15.07
N ILE A 372 24.84 16.98 -14.89
CA ILE A 372 24.54 18.29 -14.29
C ILE A 372 25.21 19.35 -15.14
N SER A 373 24.46 20.34 -15.62
CA SER A 373 25.05 21.38 -16.46
C SER A 373 25.93 22.31 -15.64
N SER A 374 27.21 22.42 -16.04
CA SER A 374 28.16 23.36 -15.43
C SER A 374 27.80 24.84 -15.69
N LYS A 375 26.91 25.08 -16.65
CA LYS A 375 26.42 26.41 -17.02
C LYS A 375 25.32 26.92 -16.09
N GLN A 376 24.71 26.05 -15.29
CA GLN A 376 23.63 26.43 -14.40
C GLN A 376 24.17 26.99 -13.07
N LYS A 377 24.00 28.30 -12.86
CA LYS A 377 24.65 29.06 -11.76
C LYS A 377 24.13 28.72 -10.37
N SER A 378 22.91 28.17 -10.28
CA SER A 378 22.33 27.76 -9.00
C SER A 378 23.00 26.50 -8.43
N VAL A 379 23.61 25.66 -9.28
CA VAL A 379 24.18 24.36 -8.88
C VAL A 379 25.69 24.22 -9.13
N ASN A 380 26.23 24.90 -10.14
CA ASN A 380 27.58 24.63 -10.65
C ASN A 380 28.70 24.81 -9.61
N ALA A 381 28.56 25.78 -8.70
CA ALA A 381 29.54 26.06 -7.66
C ALA A 381 29.68 24.91 -6.63
N ARG A 382 28.73 23.96 -6.62
CA ARG A 382 28.74 22.81 -5.72
C ARG A 382 29.26 21.53 -6.36
N ILE A 383 29.49 21.51 -7.68
CA ILE A 383 30.00 20.32 -8.37
C ILE A 383 31.48 20.15 -8.06
N VAL A 384 31.84 19.14 -7.28
CA VAL A 384 33.24 18.84 -6.87
C VAL A 384 33.87 17.70 -7.66
N TYR A 385 33.04 16.87 -8.31
CA TYR A 385 33.49 15.75 -9.14
C TYR A 385 32.47 15.51 -10.26
N SER A 386 32.95 15.09 -11.43
CA SER A 386 32.09 14.75 -12.57
C SER A 386 32.67 13.57 -13.34
N LYS A 387 31.84 12.59 -13.70
CA LYS A 387 32.24 11.46 -14.54
C LYS A 387 31.08 10.93 -15.38
N ASP A 388 31.39 10.60 -16.62
CA ASP A 388 30.46 9.98 -17.56
C ASP A 388 30.59 8.45 -17.54
N PHE A 389 29.44 7.77 -17.55
CA PHE A 389 29.32 6.31 -17.64
C PHE A 389 28.43 5.88 -18.81
N THR A 390 27.90 6.80 -19.62
CA THR A 390 27.06 6.48 -20.78
C THR A 390 27.90 6.12 -22.00
N GLY A 391 29.12 6.66 -22.09
CA GLY A 391 30.03 6.49 -23.22
C GLY A 391 29.94 7.59 -24.26
N GLU A 392 29.14 8.64 -24.01
CA GLU A 392 29.02 9.79 -24.90
C GLU A 392 30.14 10.83 -24.71
N GLY A 393 30.99 10.67 -23.69
CA GLY A 393 32.19 11.48 -23.52
C GLY A 393 31.92 12.89 -22.97
N THR A 394 30.78 13.07 -22.29
CA THR A 394 30.38 14.35 -21.69
C THR A 394 29.71 14.15 -20.34
N THR A 395 29.84 15.13 -19.45
CA THR A 395 29.15 15.18 -18.14
C THR A 395 28.10 16.28 -18.06
N GLU A 396 27.96 17.06 -19.14
CA GLU A 396 26.90 18.05 -19.28
C GLU A 396 25.53 17.37 -19.43
N ASP A 397 24.50 18.07 -18.99
CA ASP A 397 23.14 17.56 -18.98
C ASP A 397 22.37 18.02 -20.22
N ALA A 398 22.41 17.20 -21.27
CA ALA A 398 21.64 17.44 -22.48
C ALA A 398 20.15 17.08 -22.31
N ASN A 399 19.80 16.22 -21.35
CA ASN A 399 18.41 15.81 -21.14
C ASN A 399 17.63 16.84 -20.30
N GLY A 400 18.27 17.38 -19.26
CA GLY A 400 17.72 18.40 -18.36
C GLY A 400 17.31 17.87 -16.99
N HIS A 401 17.03 16.56 -16.87
CA HIS A 401 16.55 15.96 -15.63
C HIS A 401 17.55 16.08 -14.47
N GLY A 402 18.81 15.69 -14.69
CA GLY A 402 19.81 15.69 -13.62
C GLY A 402 20.17 17.08 -13.07
N THR A 403 20.12 18.12 -13.90
CA THR A 403 20.29 19.52 -13.43
C THR A 403 19.14 19.96 -12.55
N PHE A 404 17.91 19.57 -12.89
CA PHE A 404 16.74 19.85 -12.05
C PHE A 404 16.82 19.09 -10.73
N VAL A 405 17.15 17.79 -10.77
CA VAL A 405 17.36 16.97 -9.57
C VAL A 405 18.42 17.58 -8.67
N ALA A 406 19.58 17.97 -9.22
CA ALA A 406 20.64 18.63 -8.47
C ALA A 406 20.19 19.96 -7.84
N SER A 407 19.30 20.70 -8.52
CA SER A 407 18.80 21.97 -8.01
C SER A 407 17.93 21.82 -6.75
N MET A 408 17.13 20.75 -6.67
CA MET A 408 16.34 20.45 -5.46
C MET A 408 17.22 20.14 -4.23
N ILE A 409 18.48 19.76 -4.46
CA ILE A 409 19.46 19.52 -3.41
C ILE A 409 20.16 20.83 -3.05
N VAL A 410 20.76 21.55 -4.00
CA VAL A 410 21.75 22.60 -3.68
C VAL A 410 21.47 23.99 -4.26
N ALA A 411 20.34 24.20 -4.94
CA ALA A 411 20.06 25.52 -5.51
C ALA A 411 20.09 26.59 -4.41
N LYS A 412 20.81 27.68 -4.70
CA LYS A 412 20.94 28.81 -3.76
C LYS A 412 19.56 29.39 -3.41
N ASN A 413 19.45 29.89 -2.17
CA ASN A 413 18.25 30.52 -1.62
C ASN A 413 17.67 31.57 -2.59
N GLY A 414 16.38 31.44 -2.84
CA GLY A 414 15.56 32.17 -3.80
C GLY A 414 14.14 31.58 -3.77
N PRO A 415 13.23 31.94 -4.69
CA PRO A 415 11.86 31.40 -4.67
C PRO A 415 11.77 29.89 -4.96
N TYR A 416 12.87 29.26 -5.40
CA TYR A 416 12.98 27.84 -5.79
C TYR A 416 14.34 27.27 -5.35
N GLY A 417 14.67 27.41 -4.06
CA GLY A 417 15.92 26.92 -3.48
C GLY A 417 15.91 25.40 -3.29
N GLY A 418 17.10 24.85 -3.09
CA GLY A 418 17.28 23.46 -2.69
C GLY A 418 17.39 23.35 -1.17
N ILE A 419 17.16 22.14 -0.63
CA ILE A 419 17.15 21.90 0.82
C ILE A 419 18.53 22.01 1.48
N ALA A 420 19.60 21.68 0.75
CA ALA A 420 20.98 21.68 1.23
C ALA A 420 21.92 22.53 0.35
N PRO A 421 21.76 23.88 0.33
CA PRO A 421 22.56 24.78 -0.52
C PRO A 421 24.08 24.72 -0.29
N GLY A 422 24.53 24.17 0.82
CA GLY A 422 25.93 23.99 1.26
C GLY A 422 26.58 22.67 0.82
N ALA A 423 25.79 21.68 0.41
CA ALA A 423 26.29 20.34 0.09
C ALA A 423 27.16 20.32 -1.19
N ASN A 424 28.12 19.38 -1.23
CA ASN A 424 28.98 19.14 -2.38
C ASN A 424 28.35 18.08 -3.29
N LEU A 425 28.26 18.35 -4.59
CA LEU A 425 27.69 17.45 -5.58
C LEU A 425 28.76 16.65 -6.32
N LEU A 426 28.51 15.34 -6.47
CA LEU A 426 29.21 14.50 -7.42
C LEU A 426 28.27 14.18 -8.58
N ASN A 427 28.59 14.70 -9.76
CA ASN A 427 27.84 14.50 -11.01
C ASN A 427 28.26 13.17 -11.66
N LEU A 428 27.46 12.12 -11.49
CA LEU A 428 27.74 10.81 -12.06
C LEU A 428 26.71 10.52 -13.15
N ARG A 429 27.08 10.79 -14.39
CA ARG A 429 26.17 10.68 -15.52
C ARG A 429 26.00 9.22 -15.94
N VAL A 430 24.80 8.67 -15.77
CA VAL A 430 24.43 7.28 -16.06
C VAL A 430 23.26 7.16 -17.04
N LEU A 431 22.55 8.27 -17.29
CA LEU A 431 21.53 8.40 -18.34
C LEU A 431 22.08 9.23 -19.49
N ASP A 432 21.83 8.78 -20.71
CA ASP A 432 22.25 9.44 -21.96
C ASP A 432 21.44 10.70 -22.25
N SER A 433 21.68 11.34 -23.40
CA SER A 433 20.99 12.58 -23.78
C SER A 433 19.47 12.42 -23.88
N LYS A 434 18.96 11.20 -24.05
CA LYS A 434 17.53 10.86 -24.14
C LYS A 434 16.95 10.40 -22.80
N GLY A 435 17.74 10.42 -21.72
CA GLY A 435 17.32 9.95 -20.41
C GLY A 435 17.32 8.41 -20.28
N ALA A 436 17.92 7.68 -21.22
CA ALA A 436 18.03 6.23 -21.16
C ALA A 436 19.35 5.80 -20.54
N GLY A 437 19.34 4.72 -19.74
CA GLY A 437 20.53 4.22 -19.04
C GLY A 437 20.66 2.71 -19.11
N LYS A 438 21.87 2.22 -18.85
CA LYS A 438 22.17 0.79 -18.72
C LYS A 438 22.49 0.45 -17.27
N MET A 439 22.02 -0.71 -16.82
CA MET A 439 22.35 -1.25 -15.49
C MET A 439 23.87 -1.31 -15.25
N SER A 440 24.67 -1.67 -16.26
CA SER A 440 26.14 -1.71 -16.17
C SER A 440 26.76 -0.34 -15.88
N SER A 441 26.21 0.73 -16.47
CA SER A 441 26.66 2.11 -16.25
C SER A 441 26.32 2.57 -14.84
N LEU A 442 25.11 2.25 -14.37
CA LEU A 442 24.68 2.51 -12.99
C LEU A 442 25.57 1.78 -11.97
N LEU A 443 25.84 0.49 -12.17
CA LEU A 443 26.73 -0.28 -11.30
C LEU A 443 28.16 0.28 -11.27
N SER A 444 28.69 0.69 -12.43
CA SER A 444 30.01 1.32 -12.53
C SER A 444 30.09 2.66 -11.79
N ALA A 445 28.98 3.42 -11.81
CA ALA A 445 28.89 4.67 -11.06
C ALA A 445 28.78 4.44 -9.54
N LEU A 446 28.01 3.45 -9.10
CA LEU A 446 27.94 3.05 -7.68
C LEU A 446 29.30 2.55 -7.16
N ASP A 447 30.05 1.82 -7.99
CA ASP A 447 31.43 1.43 -7.66
C ASP A 447 32.35 2.65 -7.53
N ALA A 448 32.22 3.63 -8.44
CA ALA A 448 32.96 4.89 -8.33
C ALA A 448 32.58 5.70 -7.07
N VAL A 449 31.31 5.66 -6.62
CA VAL A 449 30.90 6.22 -5.33
C VAL A 449 31.66 5.54 -4.19
N MET A 450 31.69 4.21 -4.14
CA MET A 450 32.40 3.48 -3.10
C MET A 450 33.89 3.85 -3.08
N ALA A 451 34.53 3.88 -4.25
CA ALA A 451 35.94 4.21 -4.39
C ALA A 451 36.29 5.66 -3.96
N ASN A 452 35.37 6.61 -4.17
CA ASN A 452 35.61 8.03 -3.89
C ASN A 452 34.96 8.52 -2.58
N ARG A 453 34.33 7.62 -1.83
CA ARG A 453 33.56 7.93 -0.62
C ARG A 453 34.31 8.82 0.36
N THR A 454 35.53 8.42 0.72
CA THR A 454 36.34 9.17 1.70
C THR A 454 36.84 10.50 1.13
N THR A 455 37.26 10.52 -0.13
CA THR A 455 37.84 11.69 -0.80
C THR A 455 36.88 12.88 -0.82
N TYR A 456 35.60 12.65 -1.14
CA TYR A 456 34.61 13.71 -1.24
C TYR A 456 33.60 13.71 -0.09
N ASN A 457 33.89 12.97 0.99
CA ASN A 457 32.96 12.75 2.12
C ASN A 457 31.54 12.38 1.63
N ILE A 458 31.43 11.42 0.72
CA ILE A 458 30.15 10.99 0.16
C ILE A 458 29.38 10.28 1.27
N ARG A 459 28.26 10.88 1.67
CA ARG A 459 27.37 10.32 2.70
C ARG A 459 25.96 10.08 2.18
N VAL A 460 25.59 10.66 1.04
CA VAL A 460 24.28 10.50 0.43
C VAL A 460 24.44 10.16 -1.05
N VAL A 461 23.63 9.22 -1.53
CA VAL A 461 23.48 8.87 -2.94
C VAL A 461 22.02 9.09 -3.31
N ASN A 462 21.77 9.89 -4.34
CA ASN A 462 20.44 10.12 -4.89
C ASN A 462 20.28 9.38 -6.23
N LEU A 463 19.29 8.48 -6.28
CA LEU A 463 18.89 7.72 -7.46
C LEU A 463 17.48 8.17 -7.87
N SER A 464 17.42 9.28 -8.60
CA SER A 464 16.17 9.80 -9.20
C SER A 464 15.80 9.07 -10.49
N LEU A 465 16.11 7.79 -10.55
CA LEU A 465 15.89 6.90 -11.68
C LEU A 465 15.44 5.55 -11.16
N GLY A 466 14.87 4.74 -12.04
CA GLY A 466 14.39 3.42 -11.68
C GLY A 466 14.25 2.54 -12.89
N MET A 467 14.20 1.24 -12.63
CA MET A 467 13.87 0.23 -13.62
C MET A 467 12.84 -0.74 -13.06
N PRO A 468 12.11 -1.50 -13.90
CA PRO A 468 11.18 -2.50 -13.41
C PRO A 468 11.85 -3.47 -12.43
N ALA A 469 11.29 -3.63 -11.23
CA ALA A 469 11.78 -4.55 -10.21
C ALA A 469 11.35 -5.99 -10.54
N VAL A 470 12.10 -6.65 -11.43
CA VAL A 470 11.83 -8.04 -11.82
C VAL A 470 12.43 -9.01 -10.80
N ASP A 471 13.73 -8.91 -10.58
CA ASP A 471 14.46 -9.79 -9.68
C ASP A 471 14.30 -9.33 -8.23
N SER A 472 14.21 -10.31 -7.32
CA SER A 472 14.22 -10.05 -5.88
C SER A 472 15.39 -9.14 -5.51
N TYR A 473 15.20 -8.23 -4.56
CA TYR A 473 16.28 -7.35 -4.07
C TYR A 473 17.51 -8.14 -3.57
N LYS A 474 17.33 -9.42 -3.22
CA LYS A 474 18.41 -10.34 -2.83
C LYS A 474 19.34 -10.67 -3.99
N ASN A 475 18.83 -10.66 -5.21
CA ASN A 475 19.51 -11.10 -6.44
C ASN A 475 19.80 -9.94 -7.40
N ASP A 476 18.95 -8.92 -7.43
CA ASP A 476 19.14 -7.74 -8.27
C ASP A 476 20.51 -7.10 -7.97
N PRO A 477 21.40 -6.99 -8.98
CA PRO A 477 22.76 -6.53 -8.76
C PRO A 477 22.83 -5.06 -8.32
N VAL A 478 21.88 -4.22 -8.73
CA VAL A 478 21.79 -2.82 -8.30
C VAL A 478 21.36 -2.77 -6.84
N CYS A 479 20.36 -3.55 -6.44
CA CYS A 479 19.95 -3.65 -5.04
C CYS A 479 21.10 -4.14 -4.15
N ARG A 480 21.85 -5.15 -4.58
CA ARG A 480 23.04 -5.62 -3.85
C ARG A 480 24.14 -4.57 -3.76
N ALA A 481 24.33 -3.76 -4.80
CA ALA A 481 25.27 -2.65 -4.77
C ALA A 481 24.81 -1.54 -3.80
N VAL A 482 23.52 -1.19 -3.83
CA VAL A 482 22.90 -0.25 -2.88
C VAL A 482 23.08 -0.72 -1.45
N ARG A 483 22.81 -2.00 -1.16
CA ARG A 483 23.07 -2.59 0.15
C ARG A 483 24.52 -2.36 0.61
N ARG A 484 25.50 -2.65 -0.25
CA ARG A 484 26.92 -2.46 0.09
C ARG A 484 27.27 -1.01 0.43
N LEU A 485 26.66 -0.04 -0.25
CA LEU A 485 26.83 1.38 0.07
C LEU A 485 26.23 1.72 1.44
N VAL A 486 25.03 1.19 1.74
CA VAL A 486 24.39 1.38 3.04
C VAL A 486 25.21 0.75 4.18
N ASP A 487 25.71 -0.47 3.99
CA ASP A 487 26.57 -1.14 4.96
C ASP A 487 27.90 -0.39 5.17
N ALA A 488 28.38 0.31 4.14
CA ALA A 488 29.53 1.19 4.28
C ALA A 488 29.21 2.45 5.09
N GLY A 489 27.94 2.85 5.23
CA GLY A 489 27.50 4.04 5.96
C GLY A 489 27.15 5.23 5.07
N ILE A 490 26.82 4.95 3.81
CA ILE A 490 26.27 5.92 2.85
C ILE A 490 24.75 5.73 2.83
N VAL A 491 23.99 6.81 2.95
CA VAL A 491 22.54 6.77 2.81
C VAL A 491 22.18 6.76 1.32
N VAL A 492 21.41 5.77 0.88
CA VAL A 492 20.92 5.71 -0.51
C VAL A 492 19.44 6.08 -0.53
N VAL A 493 19.12 7.12 -1.28
CA VAL A 493 17.77 7.62 -1.52
C VAL A 493 17.38 7.28 -2.95
N THR A 494 16.20 6.73 -3.15
CA THR A 494 15.73 6.27 -4.46
C THR A 494 14.29 6.65 -4.69
N ALA A 495 13.96 7.01 -5.94
CA ALA A 495 12.59 7.19 -6.36
C ALA A 495 11.80 5.87 -6.27
N ALA A 496 10.52 5.94 -5.91
CA ALA A 496 9.64 4.76 -5.86
C ALA A 496 9.24 4.25 -7.25
N GLY A 497 9.22 5.12 -8.26
CA GLY A 497 8.66 4.87 -9.59
C GLY A 497 7.39 5.69 -9.84
N ASN A 498 6.97 5.77 -11.10
CA ASN A 498 5.84 6.60 -11.55
C ASN A 498 4.69 5.77 -12.17
N ASP A 499 4.64 4.47 -11.83
CA ASP A 499 3.67 3.51 -12.38
C ASP A 499 2.52 3.24 -11.39
N GLY A 500 2.17 4.25 -10.58
CA GLY A 500 1.09 4.17 -9.59
C GLY A 500 -0.31 4.12 -10.17
N LYS A 501 -0.45 4.39 -11.47
CA LYS A 501 -1.69 4.27 -12.25
C LYS A 501 -1.34 3.78 -13.65
N ASP A 502 -2.33 3.24 -14.34
CA ASP A 502 -2.27 3.03 -15.78
C ASP A 502 -3.53 3.63 -16.43
N ALA A 503 -3.71 3.41 -17.74
CA ALA A 503 -4.86 3.96 -18.46
C ALA A 503 -6.21 3.43 -17.93
N THR A 504 -6.20 2.24 -17.31
CA THR A 504 -7.41 1.48 -16.98
C THR A 504 -7.65 1.39 -15.47
N HIS A 505 -6.62 1.63 -14.65
CA HIS A 505 -6.68 1.59 -13.20
C HIS A 505 -6.21 2.91 -12.57
N PRO A 506 -7.09 3.60 -11.81
CA PRO A 506 -6.73 4.85 -11.15
C PRO A 506 -5.72 4.65 -10.00
N LYS A 507 -5.59 3.42 -9.48
CA LYS A 507 -4.60 3.03 -8.48
C LYS A 507 -4.06 1.63 -8.77
N VAL A 508 -2.77 1.53 -9.03
CA VAL A 508 -2.03 0.29 -9.26
C VAL A 508 -1.03 0.08 -8.12
N PHE A 509 -1.14 -1.07 -7.47
CA PHE A 509 -0.22 -1.54 -6.42
C PHE A 509 0.83 -2.47 -7.01
N GLY A 510 1.95 -2.64 -6.31
CA GLY A 510 2.96 -3.62 -6.73
C GLY A 510 4.00 -3.12 -7.72
N ARG A 511 4.18 -1.80 -7.86
CA ARG A 511 4.95 -1.17 -8.95
C ARG A 511 6.18 -0.39 -8.48
N ILE A 512 6.68 -0.72 -7.30
CA ILE A 512 7.94 -0.15 -6.80
C ILE A 512 9.09 -0.59 -7.72
N HIS A 513 9.85 0.39 -8.21
CA HIS A 513 10.99 0.17 -9.10
C HIS A 513 12.22 -0.33 -8.35
N SER A 514 13.16 -0.94 -9.07
CA SER A 514 14.52 -1.16 -8.61
C SER A 514 15.35 0.11 -8.85
N PRO A 515 16.17 0.55 -7.88
CA PRO A 515 16.50 -0.12 -6.61
C PRO A 515 15.62 0.25 -5.41
N GLY A 516 14.46 0.88 -5.62
CA GLY A 516 13.47 1.20 -4.59
C GLY A 516 12.87 0.00 -3.85
N ASN A 517 13.00 -1.20 -4.39
CA ASN A 517 12.62 -2.45 -3.72
C ASN A 517 13.69 -2.96 -2.72
N GLU A 518 14.87 -2.34 -2.64
CA GLU A 518 15.89 -2.70 -1.66
C GLU A 518 15.50 -2.18 -0.25
N PRO A 519 15.50 -3.05 0.79
CA PRO A 519 14.96 -2.66 2.10
C PRO A 519 15.79 -1.62 2.87
N SER A 520 17.11 -1.55 2.66
CA SER A 520 18.00 -0.59 3.32
C SER A 520 18.00 0.80 2.67
N ALA A 521 17.63 0.88 1.38
CA ALA A 521 17.39 2.12 0.68
C ALA A 521 16.19 2.87 1.28
N ILE A 522 16.24 4.20 1.20
CA ILE A 522 15.12 5.08 1.55
C ILE A 522 14.37 5.39 0.26
N THR A 523 13.23 4.74 0.07
CA THR A 523 12.41 4.80 -1.14
C THR A 523 11.34 5.87 -0.99
N ILE A 524 11.31 6.83 -1.91
CA ILE A 524 10.52 8.05 -1.80
C ILE A 524 9.39 8.04 -2.84
N GLY A 525 8.16 8.09 -2.36
CA GLY A 525 6.99 8.40 -3.19
C GLY A 525 6.75 9.90 -3.32
N ALA A 526 5.77 10.29 -4.13
CA ALA A 526 5.47 11.70 -4.40
C ALA A 526 4.14 12.13 -3.80
N SER A 527 4.15 13.24 -3.07
CA SER A 527 2.95 13.96 -2.65
C SER A 527 2.64 15.13 -3.59
N ASN A 528 1.37 15.51 -3.60
CA ASN A 528 0.85 16.69 -4.25
C ASN A 528 0.43 17.67 -3.16
N SER A 529 1.12 18.80 -3.08
CA SER A 529 0.74 19.89 -2.17
C SER A 529 -0.41 20.76 -2.70
N PHE A 530 -0.91 20.44 -3.90
CA PHE A 530 -1.89 21.25 -4.64
C PHE A 530 -1.49 22.72 -4.83
N GLY A 531 -0.22 23.05 -4.62
CA GLY A 531 0.28 24.41 -4.70
C GLY A 531 0.10 25.25 -3.45
N THR A 532 -0.24 24.64 -2.34
CA THR A 532 -0.40 25.32 -1.06
C THR A 532 0.76 24.96 -0.13
N ASP A 533 1.00 25.82 0.86
CA ASP A 533 1.96 25.55 1.94
C ASP A 533 1.28 24.80 3.11
N SER A 534 -0.06 24.77 3.08
CA SER A 534 -0.86 23.91 3.95
C SER A 534 -0.55 22.46 3.62
N ARG A 535 -0.38 21.66 4.67
CA ARG A 535 -0.12 20.21 4.50
C ARG A 535 -1.35 19.36 4.79
N SER A 536 -2.43 19.99 5.25
CA SER A 536 -3.68 19.30 5.59
C SER A 536 -4.45 18.81 4.36
N ASP A 537 -4.22 19.42 3.20
CA ASP A 537 -4.78 19.09 1.89
C ASP A 537 -3.87 18.20 1.04
N ASP A 538 -2.66 17.91 1.51
CA ASP A 538 -1.68 17.12 0.78
C ASP A 538 -2.12 15.67 0.61
N ASN A 539 -1.88 15.11 -0.57
CA ASN A 539 -2.21 13.73 -0.87
C ASN A 539 -1.14 13.08 -1.75
N VAL A 540 -1.02 11.76 -1.70
CA VAL A 540 -0.11 11.00 -2.58
C VAL A 540 -0.55 11.18 -4.04
N THR A 541 0.40 11.44 -4.94
CA THR A 541 0.09 11.63 -6.35
C THR A 541 -0.45 10.35 -6.98
N SER A 542 -1.29 10.51 -8.00
CA SER A 542 -1.83 9.35 -8.73
C SER A 542 -0.73 8.51 -9.40
N PHE A 543 0.31 9.16 -9.91
CA PHE A 543 1.44 8.48 -10.57
C PHE A 543 2.43 7.82 -9.60
N SER A 544 2.53 8.24 -8.33
CA SER A 544 3.52 7.66 -7.41
C SER A 544 3.34 6.14 -7.29
N SER A 545 4.39 5.37 -7.59
CA SER A 545 4.36 3.92 -7.44
C SER A 545 4.03 3.52 -6.01
N ARG A 546 3.23 2.47 -5.89
CA ARG A 546 2.70 1.95 -4.62
C ARG A 546 3.24 0.55 -4.35
N GLY A 547 3.45 0.24 -3.08
CA GLY A 547 3.82 -1.10 -2.62
C GLY A 547 2.69 -2.12 -2.78
N PRO A 548 2.86 -3.33 -2.22
CA PRO A 548 4.13 -3.84 -1.73
C PRO A 548 5.13 -4.07 -2.87
N THR A 549 6.37 -4.45 -2.61
CA THR A 549 7.28 -4.88 -3.68
C THR A 549 6.80 -6.20 -4.30
N ARG A 550 6.93 -6.34 -5.62
CA ARG A 550 6.53 -7.55 -6.37
C ARG A 550 7.66 -8.18 -7.19
N SER A 551 8.89 -7.78 -6.89
CA SER A 551 10.08 -8.53 -7.28
C SER A 551 10.08 -9.93 -6.66
N TYR A 552 10.71 -10.90 -7.32
CA TYR A 552 10.69 -12.30 -6.89
C TYR A 552 11.97 -13.04 -7.23
N TRP A 553 12.19 -14.18 -6.58
CA TRP A 553 13.18 -15.19 -7.00
C TRP A 553 12.48 -16.52 -7.26
N LYS A 554 13.13 -17.41 -8.01
CA LYS A 554 12.62 -18.77 -8.24
C LYS A 554 13.45 -19.79 -7.49
N ASP A 555 12.80 -20.71 -6.82
CA ASP A 555 13.47 -21.86 -6.21
C ASP A 555 13.89 -22.89 -7.28
N PRO A 556 14.67 -23.94 -6.91
CA PRO A 556 15.06 -24.99 -7.86
C PRO A 556 13.88 -25.75 -8.50
N LYS A 557 12.67 -25.65 -7.94
CA LYS A 557 11.44 -26.25 -8.48
C LYS A 557 10.69 -25.28 -9.41
N GLY A 558 11.20 -24.06 -9.59
CA GLY A 558 10.63 -23.04 -10.48
C GLY A 558 9.51 -22.21 -9.84
N VAL A 559 9.21 -22.38 -8.55
CA VAL A 559 8.16 -21.63 -7.85
C VAL A 559 8.65 -20.21 -7.56
N LYS A 560 7.81 -19.21 -7.84
CA LYS A 560 8.12 -17.79 -7.58
C LYS A 560 7.86 -17.44 -6.11
N HIS A 561 8.86 -16.88 -5.46
CA HIS A 561 8.79 -16.35 -4.10
C HIS A 561 8.89 -14.82 -4.18
N TYR A 562 7.76 -14.14 -3.99
CA TYR A 562 7.67 -12.68 -4.04
C TYR A 562 8.19 -12.03 -2.76
N ASP A 563 8.85 -10.89 -2.89
CA ASP A 563 9.43 -10.18 -1.75
C ASP A 563 8.37 -9.59 -0.82
N ASN A 564 7.27 -9.04 -1.37
CA ASN A 564 6.12 -8.47 -0.66
C ASN A 564 6.45 -7.45 0.44
N LEU A 565 7.48 -6.63 0.24
CA LEU A 565 7.91 -5.64 1.23
C LEU A 565 7.02 -4.39 1.22
N ILE A 566 6.80 -3.78 2.38
CA ILE A 566 6.13 -2.47 2.46
C ILE A 566 7.07 -1.38 1.92
N LYS A 567 6.59 -0.65 0.91
CA LYS A 567 7.24 0.49 0.26
C LYS A 567 6.16 1.42 -0.33
N PRO A 568 6.41 2.73 -0.56
CA PRO A 568 7.63 3.47 -0.22
C PRO A 568 7.85 3.61 1.30
N ASP A 569 9.02 4.12 1.71
CA ASP A 569 9.29 4.35 3.14
C ASP A 569 8.62 5.64 3.64
N LEU A 570 8.60 6.68 2.80
CA LEU A 570 7.90 7.95 3.02
C LEU A 570 7.62 8.63 1.67
N VAL A 571 6.90 9.75 1.70
CA VAL A 571 6.67 10.61 0.53
C VAL A 571 7.23 12.01 0.76
N ALA A 572 7.46 12.74 -0.33
CA ALA A 572 7.84 14.16 -0.29
C ALA A 572 7.23 14.90 -1.50
N PRO A 573 7.13 16.24 -1.47
CA PRO A 573 6.55 17.03 -2.55
C PRO A 573 7.19 16.66 -3.90
N GLY A 574 6.34 16.24 -4.85
CA GLY A 574 6.83 15.71 -6.14
C GLY A 574 5.94 16.06 -7.31
N ASN A 575 4.92 16.90 -7.12
CA ASN A 575 4.01 17.30 -8.18
C ASN A 575 4.19 18.78 -8.50
N LYS A 576 4.45 19.09 -9.78
CA LYS A 576 4.52 20.46 -10.30
C LYS A 576 5.55 21.32 -9.56
N ILE A 577 6.67 20.72 -9.17
CA ILE A 577 7.76 21.40 -8.49
C ILE A 577 8.59 22.17 -9.50
N ILE A 578 8.98 23.39 -9.16
CA ILE A 578 9.81 24.26 -9.98
C ILE A 578 11.26 24.11 -9.56
N GLY A 579 12.16 23.96 -10.53
CA GLY A 579 13.59 23.78 -10.33
C GLY A 579 14.40 24.30 -11.50
N ALA A 580 15.72 24.28 -11.35
CA ALA A 580 16.63 24.86 -12.33
C ALA A 580 16.65 24.02 -13.62
N ALA A 581 16.47 24.66 -14.79
CA ALA A 581 16.56 23.98 -16.07
C ALA A 581 18.00 24.00 -16.60
N ALA A 582 18.45 22.90 -17.21
CA ALA A 582 19.68 22.91 -18.01
C ALA A 582 19.48 23.74 -19.30
N PRO A 583 20.48 24.49 -19.80
CA PRO A 583 20.35 25.19 -21.07
C PRO A 583 20.16 24.23 -22.25
N ASN A 584 19.19 24.52 -23.14
CA ASN A 584 18.93 23.77 -24.38
C ASN A 584 18.76 22.26 -24.14
N ASN A 585 17.88 21.88 -23.22
CA ASN A 585 17.69 20.50 -22.83
C ASN A 585 16.53 19.82 -23.57
N GLU A 586 16.66 18.50 -23.76
CA GLU A 586 15.70 17.67 -24.50
C GLU A 586 14.29 17.74 -23.91
N LEU A 587 14.14 17.69 -22.57
CA LEU A 587 12.83 17.71 -21.92
C LEU A 587 12.02 18.97 -22.28
N LEU A 588 12.67 20.14 -22.30
CA LEU A 588 12.03 21.39 -22.71
C LEU A 588 11.85 21.49 -24.22
N SER A 589 12.73 20.86 -25.01
CA SER A 589 12.56 20.80 -26.47
C SER A 589 11.34 19.97 -26.87
N GLU A 590 11.13 18.83 -26.22
CA GLU A 590 9.96 17.97 -26.45
C GLU A 590 8.70 18.51 -25.79
N ASN A 591 8.83 19.17 -24.62
CA ASN A 591 7.71 19.65 -23.82
C ASN A 591 7.90 21.13 -23.41
N PRO A 592 7.71 22.09 -24.33
CA PRO A 592 7.94 23.52 -24.05
C PRO A 592 7.11 24.10 -22.90
N ASP A 593 5.96 23.49 -22.58
CA ASP A 593 5.08 23.92 -21.48
C ASP A 593 5.60 23.59 -20.08
N LEU A 594 6.67 22.79 -19.98
CA LEU A 594 7.41 22.60 -18.73
C LEU A 594 8.25 23.83 -18.38
N CYS A 595 8.54 24.72 -19.34
CA CYS A 595 9.27 25.95 -19.10
C CYS A 595 8.41 26.97 -18.35
N ILE A 596 8.94 27.51 -17.24
CA ILE A 596 8.26 28.55 -16.46
C ILE A 596 8.45 29.93 -17.09
N ASP A 597 9.64 30.22 -17.62
CA ASP A 597 10.00 31.53 -18.16
C ASP A 597 10.16 31.49 -19.68
N LYS A 598 9.04 31.58 -20.42
CA LYS A 598 9.04 31.55 -21.91
C LYS A 598 9.89 32.66 -22.57
N ASN A 599 10.24 33.72 -21.83
CA ASN A 599 11.02 34.86 -22.32
C ASN A 599 12.53 34.78 -22.04
N THR A 600 13.03 33.75 -21.34
CA THR A 600 14.47 33.65 -21.03
C THR A 600 15.18 32.80 -22.08
N VAL A 601 15.15 33.28 -23.33
CA VAL A 601 15.98 32.79 -24.43
C VAL A 601 17.44 33.16 -24.10
N ASN A 602 18.11 32.38 -23.25
CA ASN A 602 19.58 32.33 -23.04
C ASN A 602 19.97 31.53 -21.76
N GLY A 603 19.42 30.31 -21.58
CA GLY A 603 19.99 29.34 -20.62
C GLY A 603 19.93 29.73 -19.14
N LYS A 604 18.92 30.51 -18.71
CA LYS A 604 18.68 30.89 -17.30
C LYS A 604 17.20 30.73 -16.92
N GLY A 605 16.61 29.62 -17.28
CA GLY A 605 15.20 29.34 -16.98
C GLY A 605 15.04 28.37 -15.83
N ASN A 606 13.85 28.39 -15.23
CA ASN A 606 13.34 27.30 -14.42
C ASN A 606 12.40 26.43 -15.27
N MET A 607 12.29 25.16 -14.88
CA MET A 607 11.30 24.25 -15.42
C MET A 607 10.50 23.62 -14.31
N ARG A 608 9.36 23.04 -14.66
CA ARG A 608 8.44 22.40 -13.73
C ARG A 608 8.31 20.93 -14.06
N LEU A 609 8.59 20.06 -13.10
CA LEU A 609 8.48 18.62 -13.25
C LEU A 609 7.55 18.00 -12.19
N SER A 610 7.03 16.83 -12.52
CA SER A 610 6.32 15.96 -11.60
C SER A 610 6.94 14.57 -11.66
N GLY A 611 7.17 13.93 -10.52
CA GLY A 611 7.72 12.58 -10.46
C GLY A 611 8.24 12.23 -9.07
N THR A 612 8.34 10.94 -8.78
CA THR A 612 9.09 10.47 -7.59
C THR A 612 10.59 10.77 -7.71
N SER A 613 11.09 10.96 -8.93
CA SER A 613 12.42 11.48 -9.24
C SER A 613 12.66 12.93 -8.79
N VAL A 614 11.57 13.69 -8.58
CA VAL A 614 11.57 15.05 -8.03
C VAL A 614 11.55 15.04 -6.50
N SER A 615 10.82 14.09 -5.91
CA SER A 615 10.72 13.92 -4.46
C SER A 615 12.00 13.38 -3.81
N ALA A 616 12.68 12.43 -4.45
CA ALA A 616 13.91 11.82 -3.96
C ALA A 616 15.04 12.83 -3.59
N PRO A 617 15.39 13.83 -4.43
CA PRO A 617 16.47 14.76 -4.14
C PRO A 617 16.15 15.71 -2.98
N ILE A 618 14.87 16.04 -2.76
CA ILE A 618 14.44 16.83 -1.60
C ILE A 618 14.81 16.09 -0.30
N VAL A 619 14.52 14.78 -0.24
CA VAL A 619 14.91 13.94 0.90
C VAL A 619 16.43 13.78 0.99
N ALA A 620 17.14 13.67 -0.14
CA ALA A 620 18.60 13.62 -0.15
C ALA A 620 19.24 14.90 0.44
N GLY A 621 18.67 16.07 0.13
CA GLY A 621 19.05 17.35 0.74
C GLY A 621 18.77 17.38 2.24
N ALA A 622 17.58 16.96 2.66
CA ALA A 622 17.24 16.88 4.08
C ALA A 622 18.22 15.98 4.86
N ILE A 623 18.65 14.86 4.27
CA ILE A 623 19.63 13.97 4.86
C ILE A 623 21.01 14.63 4.98
N ALA A 624 21.44 15.44 4.00
CA ALA A 624 22.67 16.20 4.11
C ALA A 624 22.63 17.17 5.31
N VAL A 625 21.50 17.85 5.51
CA VAL A 625 21.27 18.72 6.69
C VAL A 625 21.29 17.91 8.00
N LEU A 626 20.65 16.74 8.05
CA LEU A 626 20.68 15.85 9.22
C LEU A 626 22.10 15.40 9.57
N LEU A 627 22.90 15.09 8.56
CA LEU A 627 24.29 14.64 8.71
C LEU A 627 25.24 15.77 9.10
N GLU A 628 24.97 17.00 8.68
CA GLU A 628 25.66 18.18 9.19
C GLU A 628 25.34 18.38 10.68
N ALA A 629 24.04 18.31 11.03
CA ALA A 629 23.58 18.47 12.42
C ALA A 629 24.14 17.36 13.34
N ASN A 630 24.27 16.13 12.83
CA ASN A 630 24.85 15.01 13.56
C ASN A 630 25.60 14.05 12.60
N PRO A 631 26.94 14.17 12.48
CA PRO A 631 27.70 13.37 11.54
C PRO A 631 27.83 11.89 11.92
N LYS A 632 27.43 11.52 13.15
CA LYS A 632 27.51 10.15 13.69
C LYS A 632 26.27 9.31 13.43
N LEU A 633 25.23 9.86 12.81
CA LEU A 633 24.06 9.09 12.42
C LEU A 633 24.42 8.00 11.41
N THR A 634 23.88 6.81 11.63
CA THR A 634 23.91 5.70 10.66
C THR A 634 22.77 5.86 9.65
N PRO A 635 22.83 5.20 8.48
CA PRO A 635 21.72 5.17 7.54
C PRO A 635 20.39 4.70 8.17
N ASN A 636 20.46 3.71 9.06
CA ASN A 636 19.29 3.20 9.78
C ASN A 636 18.69 4.22 10.75
N MET A 637 19.53 4.97 11.48
CA MET A 637 19.05 6.05 12.34
C MET A 637 18.37 7.14 11.51
N ILE A 638 18.95 7.51 10.37
CA ILE A 638 18.37 8.50 9.46
C ILE A 638 17.02 8.03 8.94
N LYS A 639 16.95 6.79 8.44
CA LYS A 639 15.71 6.19 7.95
C LYS A 639 14.64 6.16 9.04
N MET A 640 14.99 5.78 10.26
CA MET A 640 14.10 5.83 11.42
C MET A 640 13.63 7.26 11.72
N ILE A 641 14.53 8.23 11.80
CA ILE A 641 14.20 9.63 12.14
C ILE A 641 13.21 10.20 11.13
N LEU A 642 13.47 9.98 9.83
CA LEU A 642 12.61 10.47 8.76
C LEU A 642 11.21 9.85 8.83
N MET A 643 11.10 8.53 9.02
CA MET A 643 9.81 7.85 9.14
C MET A 643 9.07 8.29 10.41
N TYR A 644 9.74 8.28 11.56
CA TYR A 644 9.13 8.57 12.86
C TYR A 644 8.55 9.98 12.95
N THR A 645 9.18 10.94 12.27
CA THR A 645 8.81 12.37 12.31
C THR A 645 7.87 12.80 11.18
N ALA A 646 7.66 11.93 10.18
CA ALA A 646 6.81 12.20 9.01
C ALA A 646 5.37 12.54 9.40
N GLN A 647 4.68 13.30 8.55
CA GLN A 647 3.26 13.62 8.69
C GLN A 647 2.40 12.55 8.01
N PRO A 648 1.52 11.82 8.72
CA PRO A 648 0.54 10.98 8.08
C PRO A 648 -0.44 11.81 7.23
N LEU A 649 -0.57 11.48 5.95
CA LEU A 649 -1.50 12.07 5.00
C LEU A 649 -2.88 11.40 5.10
N ALA A 650 -3.93 12.20 5.05
CA ALA A 650 -5.31 11.73 5.08
C ALA A 650 -5.66 10.95 3.80
N GLY A 651 -6.42 9.86 3.94
CA GLY A 651 -6.91 9.09 2.79
C GLY A 651 -5.87 8.26 2.03
N SER A 652 -4.62 8.22 2.50
CA SER A 652 -3.54 7.39 1.95
C SER A 652 -3.22 6.22 2.88
N ASN A 653 -3.06 5.01 2.33
CA ASN A 653 -2.62 3.86 3.14
C ASN A 653 -1.09 3.71 3.13
N MET A 654 -0.58 2.82 3.98
CA MET A 654 0.86 2.62 4.18
C MET A 654 1.64 2.14 2.94
N LEU A 655 0.98 1.49 1.98
CA LEU A 655 1.58 1.10 0.69
C LEU A 655 1.63 2.28 -0.30
N GLU A 656 0.96 3.38 0.00
CA GLU A 656 0.97 4.61 -0.80
C GLU A 656 1.93 5.65 -0.22
N GLN A 657 1.79 5.94 1.08
CA GLN A 657 2.54 7.02 1.75
C GLN A 657 3.74 6.55 2.58
N GLY A 658 3.89 5.24 2.81
CA GLY A 658 4.84 4.74 3.81
C GLY A 658 4.49 5.27 5.20
N ALA A 659 5.47 5.85 5.89
CA ALA A 659 5.29 6.47 7.20
C ALA A 659 4.59 7.84 7.14
N GLY A 660 4.44 8.43 5.95
CA GLY A 660 3.88 9.77 5.76
C GLY A 660 4.78 10.68 4.93
N GLU A 661 4.47 11.96 4.93
CA GLU A 661 5.21 12.97 4.19
C GLU A 661 6.34 13.59 5.00
N LEU A 662 7.48 13.85 4.35
CA LEU A 662 8.72 14.40 4.91
C LEU A 662 8.47 15.59 5.85
N ASN A 663 9.19 15.60 6.99
CA ASN A 663 9.18 16.68 7.96
C ASN A 663 10.62 17.01 8.39
N ILE A 664 11.20 18.05 7.81
CA ILE A 664 12.61 18.40 8.02
C ILE A 664 12.84 18.97 9.43
N GLU A 665 11.96 19.83 9.92
CA GLU A 665 12.05 20.41 11.28
C GLU A 665 12.08 19.31 12.35
N GLY A 666 11.10 18.40 12.34
CA GLY A 666 11.01 17.32 13.30
C GLY A 666 12.22 16.39 13.21
N ALA A 667 12.66 16.09 11.99
CA ALA A 667 13.82 15.24 11.74
C ALA A 667 15.12 15.85 12.30
N VAL A 668 15.40 17.14 12.03
CA VAL A 668 16.61 17.82 12.53
C VAL A 668 16.57 17.95 14.05
N ARG A 669 15.40 18.28 14.61
CA ARG A 669 15.20 18.35 16.07
C ARG A 669 15.50 17.02 16.75
N LEU A 670 15.07 15.89 16.16
CA LEU A 670 15.39 14.56 16.70
C LEU A 670 16.86 14.18 16.48
N ALA A 671 17.42 14.44 15.28
CA ALA A 671 18.81 14.13 14.94
C ALA A 671 19.83 14.75 15.88
N LYS A 672 19.62 16.02 16.29
CA LYS A 672 20.48 16.72 17.26
C LYS A 672 20.47 16.07 18.65
N LEU A 673 19.39 15.39 19.01
CA LEU A 673 19.26 14.72 20.30
C LEU A 673 19.91 13.34 20.31
N VAL A 674 20.08 12.68 19.16
CA VAL A 674 20.72 11.37 19.08
C VAL A 674 22.17 11.45 19.55
N ARG A 675 22.54 10.54 20.45
CA ARG A 675 23.90 10.48 21.00
C ARG A 675 24.95 10.22 19.93
N THR A 676 26.06 10.93 20.04
CA THR A 676 27.21 10.81 19.13
C THR A 676 28.23 9.76 19.56
N ASN A 677 28.08 9.20 20.77
CA ASN A 677 29.00 8.23 21.36
C ASN A 677 28.51 6.78 21.32
N LEU A 678 27.49 6.48 20.51
CA LEU A 678 26.97 5.13 20.31
C LEU A 678 27.99 4.27 19.57
N ASN A 679 28.26 3.08 20.09
CA ASN A 679 29.22 2.12 19.54
C ASN A 679 28.87 0.69 19.98
N SER A 680 29.61 -0.32 19.50
CA SER A 680 29.36 -1.74 19.78
C SER A 680 29.46 -2.14 21.26
N SER A 681 30.05 -1.30 22.12
CA SER A 681 30.09 -1.50 23.58
C SER A 681 28.96 -0.81 24.34
N THR A 682 28.05 -0.12 23.64
CA THR A 682 26.89 0.53 24.26
C THR A 682 25.92 -0.53 24.76
N THR A 683 25.70 -0.58 26.08
CA THR A 683 24.79 -1.55 26.71
C THR A 683 23.37 -1.43 26.16
N VAL A 684 22.73 -2.56 25.87
CA VAL A 684 21.31 -2.64 25.48
C VAL A 684 20.45 -1.95 26.55
N GLY A 685 19.46 -1.15 26.14
CA GLY A 685 18.67 -0.31 27.04
C GLY A 685 19.28 1.05 27.41
N SER A 686 20.52 1.35 27.00
CA SER A 686 21.07 2.70 27.12
C SER A 686 20.24 3.70 26.31
N PRO A 687 19.97 4.91 26.82
CA PRO A 687 19.23 5.92 26.08
C PRO A 687 19.89 6.22 24.73
N LEU A 688 19.09 6.27 23.65
CA LEU A 688 19.50 6.69 22.32
C LEU A 688 19.69 8.21 22.25
N LEU A 689 18.89 8.95 23.03
CA LEU A 689 18.91 10.41 23.07
C LEU A 689 19.75 10.92 24.25
N THR A 690 20.32 12.12 24.07
CA THR A 690 21.06 12.87 25.10
C THR A 690 20.14 13.54 26.13
N GLY A 691 18.84 13.65 25.82
CA GLY A 691 17.83 14.27 26.67
C GLY A 691 16.45 13.66 26.46
N ARG A 692 15.42 14.34 26.99
CA ARG A 692 14.02 13.90 26.83
C ARG A 692 13.62 13.95 25.35
N ALA A 693 12.85 12.95 24.92
CA ALA A 693 12.25 12.95 23.60
C ALA A 693 11.40 14.23 23.38
N PRO A 694 11.49 14.87 22.20
CA PRO A 694 10.71 16.06 21.90
C PRO A 694 9.22 15.72 21.82
N THR A 695 8.35 16.72 21.99
CA THR A 695 6.92 16.56 21.68
C THR A 695 6.79 16.19 20.20
N ALA A 696 6.10 15.08 19.92
CA ALA A 696 5.95 14.49 18.60
C ALA A 696 4.92 15.23 17.73
N GLN A 697 5.14 16.52 17.55
CA GLN A 697 4.37 17.41 16.70
C GLN A 697 5.29 18.47 16.09
N THR A 698 4.93 18.95 14.92
CA THR A 698 5.61 20.04 14.23
C THR A 698 4.55 21.03 13.73
N THR A 699 4.92 22.31 13.66
CA THR A 699 4.11 23.36 13.04
C THR A 699 4.82 23.86 11.79
N ILE A 700 4.18 23.69 10.62
CA ILE A 700 4.65 24.17 9.31
C ILE A 700 3.53 25.03 8.71
N ALA A 701 3.88 26.19 8.12
CA ALA A 701 2.92 27.12 7.52
C ALA A 701 1.69 27.45 8.41
N GLY A 702 1.90 27.55 9.73
CA GLY A 702 0.82 27.80 10.70
C GLY A 702 -0.06 26.60 11.05
N GLN A 703 0.15 25.43 10.43
CA GLN A 703 -0.58 24.20 10.73
C GLN A 703 0.24 23.25 11.59
N THR A 704 -0.37 22.74 12.66
CA THR A 704 0.28 21.78 13.56
C THR A 704 -0.24 20.37 13.29
N PHE A 705 0.69 19.44 13.06
CA PHE A 705 0.36 18.03 12.87
C PHE A 705 1.15 17.15 13.84
N LYS A 706 0.60 15.94 14.08
CA LYS A 706 1.28 14.91 14.86
C LYS A 706 2.19 14.10 13.96
N TRP A 707 3.35 13.72 14.48
CA TRP A 707 4.25 12.81 13.78
C TRP A 707 3.64 11.40 13.70
N SER A 708 4.08 10.62 12.71
CA SER A 708 3.67 9.21 12.52
C SER A 708 4.01 8.33 13.74
N GLN A 709 5.12 8.65 14.42
CA GLN A 709 5.64 7.92 15.58
C GLN A 709 5.86 6.43 15.31
N GLY A 710 6.16 6.07 14.06
CA GLY A 710 6.43 4.68 13.69
C GLY A 710 7.48 4.51 12.61
N VAL A 711 7.87 3.24 12.43
CA VAL A 711 8.99 2.79 11.60
C VAL A 711 8.55 1.56 10.83
N LEU A 712 8.81 1.54 9.53
CA LEU A 712 8.57 0.40 8.66
C LEU A 712 9.67 -0.65 8.78
N PHE A 713 9.26 -1.90 8.91
CA PHE A 713 10.08 -3.11 8.76
C PHE A 713 9.68 -3.81 7.45
N LYS A 714 10.21 -5.01 7.13
CA LYS A 714 9.88 -5.70 5.85
C LYS A 714 8.37 -5.83 5.63
N TYR A 715 7.69 -6.35 6.65
CA TYR A 715 6.30 -6.77 6.59
C TYR A 715 5.44 -6.08 7.66
N ASP A 716 6.08 -5.34 8.56
CA ASP A 716 5.47 -4.86 9.80
C ASP A 716 5.72 -3.37 10.01
N TRP A 717 4.96 -2.83 10.96
CA TRP A 717 5.01 -1.45 11.40
C TRP A 717 5.12 -1.42 12.92
N ALA A 718 6.17 -0.82 13.44
CA ALA A 718 6.29 -0.58 14.88
C ALA A 718 5.95 0.88 15.19
N THR A 719 5.37 1.10 16.37
CA THR A 719 5.04 2.44 16.88
C THR A 719 5.51 2.62 18.31
N GLY A 720 5.65 3.88 18.73
CA GLY A 720 5.89 4.24 20.13
C GLY A 720 7.24 4.91 20.37
N SER A 721 7.35 5.60 21.50
CA SER A 721 8.53 6.40 21.87
C SER A 721 9.80 5.58 22.10
N ASP A 722 9.67 4.28 22.36
CA ASP A 722 10.81 3.40 22.60
C ASP A 722 11.69 3.24 21.34
N LEU A 723 11.10 3.38 20.15
CA LEU A 723 11.80 3.43 18.86
C LEU A 723 12.87 4.51 18.82
N ILE A 724 12.61 5.68 19.41
CA ILE A 724 13.55 6.80 19.42
C ILE A 724 14.35 6.93 20.71
N THR A 725 14.06 6.12 21.74
CA THR A 725 14.70 6.26 23.06
C THR A 725 15.53 5.06 23.50
N LYS A 726 15.19 3.83 23.09
CA LYS A 726 15.80 2.61 23.67
C LYS A 726 16.52 1.71 22.66
N TYR A 727 16.03 1.58 21.43
CA TYR A 727 16.50 0.55 20.46
C TYR A 727 17.70 0.97 19.59
N GLN A 728 18.70 1.60 20.20
CA GLN A 728 19.98 1.96 19.57
C GLN A 728 20.67 0.84 18.75
N GLY A 729 20.61 -0.42 19.22
CA GLY A 729 21.28 -1.56 18.58
C GLY A 729 20.70 -1.91 17.20
N VAL A 730 19.37 -1.77 17.03
CA VAL A 730 18.66 -2.05 15.77
C VAL A 730 19.08 -1.06 14.67
N TYR A 731 19.55 0.12 15.07
CA TYR A 731 19.98 1.16 14.14
C TYR A 731 21.50 1.22 13.93
N ALA A 732 22.25 0.21 14.40
CA ALA A 732 23.68 0.15 14.15
C ALA A 732 23.99 -0.03 12.66
N LEU A 733 25.23 0.31 12.26
CA LEU A 733 25.70 0.11 10.89
C LEU A 733 25.83 -1.39 10.58
N GLY A 734 25.44 -1.80 9.38
CA GLY A 734 25.46 -3.20 8.93
C GLY A 734 24.30 -4.07 9.46
N VAL A 735 23.41 -3.48 10.28
CA VAL A 735 22.13 -4.10 10.65
C VAL A 735 21.10 -3.73 9.59
N LEU A 736 20.17 -4.61 9.25
CA LEU A 736 19.01 -4.23 8.46
C LEU A 736 17.82 -4.04 9.39
N ILE A 737 17.06 -2.94 9.28
CA ILE A 737 15.79 -2.75 10.04
C ILE A 737 14.70 -3.75 9.53
N SER A 738 15.09 -4.86 8.90
CA SER A 738 14.20 -5.68 8.09
C SER A 738 14.65 -7.15 8.03
N ASP A 739 15.84 -7.52 8.53
CA ASP A 739 16.23 -8.93 8.70
C ASP A 739 15.64 -9.61 9.95
N GLY A 740 14.69 -8.97 10.62
CA GLY A 740 14.09 -9.53 11.83
C GLY A 740 15.08 -9.49 13.00
N VAL A 741 15.63 -8.32 13.28
CA VAL A 741 16.41 -8.09 14.51
C VAL A 741 15.50 -8.36 15.71
N LEU A 742 15.62 -9.56 16.28
CA LEU A 742 14.93 -10.00 17.49
C LEU A 742 15.52 -9.25 18.68
N ALA A 743 14.99 -8.07 18.98
CA ALA A 743 15.26 -7.34 20.21
C ALA A 743 14.18 -7.69 21.23
N GLY A 744 14.42 -8.73 22.03
CA GLY A 744 13.54 -9.12 23.13
C GLY A 744 14.33 -9.39 24.40
N ASP A 745 13.84 -8.88 25.51
CA ASP A 745 14.19 -9.22 26.88
C ASP A 745 13.29 -10.39 27.35
N GLY A 746 13.60 -11.63 26.91
CA GLY A 746 12.88 -12.83 27.34
C GLY A 746 12.75 -13.96 26.30
N VAL A 747 12.11 -15.06 26.71
CA VAL A 747 11.98 -16.35 25.99
C VAL A 747 11.41 -16.16 24.58
N LEU A 748 12.16 -16.64 23.58
CA LEU A 748 11.71 -16.74 22.20
C LEU A 748 11.19 -18.16 21.95
N ALA A 749 9.87 -18.28 21.75
CA ALA A 749 9.24 -19.50 21.25
C ALA A 749 8.82 -19.25 19.80
N GLY A 750 9.37 -20.02 18.87
CA GLY A 750 8.99 -19.98 17.46
C GLY A 750 8.97 -21.39 16.90
N ASP A 751 7.89 -21.73 16.19
CA ASP A 751 7.69 -22.97 15.45
C ASP A 751 8.31 -22.86 14.05
N GLY A 752 9.65 -22.76 13.96
CA GLY A 752 10.31 -22.67 12.67
C GLY A 752 11.83 -22.58 12.71
N VAL A 753 12.46 -23.03 11.61
CA VAL A 753 13.92 -23.06 11.40
C VAL A 753 14.49 -21.64 11.40
N LEU A 754 15.17 -21.25 12.48
CA LEU A 754 16.04 -20.07 12.54
C LEU A 754 17.34 -20.36 11.78
N THR A 755 17.40 -20.01 10.51
CA THR A 755 18.65 -20.00 9.73
C THR A 755 18.97 -18.57 9.30
N GLY A 756 19.99 -17.98 9.93
CA GLY A 756 20.49 -16.65 9.60
C GLY A 756 21.95 -16.51 10.02
N ASP A 757 22.80 -16.09 9.09
CA ASP A 757 24.20 -15.77 9.34
C ASP A 757 24.32 -14.40 10.03
N ALA A 758 24.00 -14.29 11.33
CA ALA A 758 24.55 -13.29 12.28
C ALA A 758 23.87 -13.31 13.66
N LYS A 759 24.71 -13.44 14.70
CA LYS A 759 24.54 -13.10 16.13
C LYS A 759 23.14 -13.16 16.74
N LEU A 760 22.85 -14.29 17.41
CA LEU A 760 21.85 -14.39 18.48
C LEU A 760 22.39 -13.77 19.77
N LEU A 761 21.64 -12.86 20.39
CA LEU A 761 21.83 -12.40 21.76
C LEU A 761 20.62 -12.84 22.57
N SER A 762 20.76 -13.93 23.34
CA SER A 762 19.76 -14.40 24.30
C SER A 762 20.43 -14.54 25.67
N SER A 763 19.71 -14.19 26.73
CA SER A 763 20.10 -14.45 28.13
C SER A 763 19.24 -15.55 28.77
N GLY A 764 18.71 -16.50 27.97
CA GLY A 764 17.77 -17.52 28.46
C GLY A 764 17.81 -18.85 27.71
N VAL A 765 16.90 -19.74 28.12
CA VAL A 765 16.72 -21.13 27.65
C VAL A 765 16.32 -21.17 26.17
N LEU A 766 16.99 -22.03 25.40
CA LEU A 766 16.65 -22.36 24.01
C LEU A 766 15.87 -23.69 24.02
N THR A 767 14.76 -23.80 23.30
CA THR A 767 14.02 -25.06 23.08
C THR A 767 13.93 -25.37 21.59
N SER A 768 14.22 -26.61 21.18
CA SER A 768 14.17 -27.06 19.78
C SER A 768 14.06 -28.59 19.72
N ASP A 769 13.35 -29.09 18.72
CA ASP A 769 12.91 -30.49 18.61
C ASP A 769 13.89 -31.38 17.81
N HIS A 770 15.09 -30.89 17.42
CA HIS A 770 15.99 -31.61 16.50
C HIS A 770 17.48 -31.63 16.86
N ILE A 771 18.24 -30.55 16.65
CA ILE A 771 19.71 -30.52 16.87
C ILE A 771 20.10 -29.14 17.43
N MET A 772 20.79 -29.12 18.57
CA MET A 772 21.32 -27.90 19.19
C MET A 772 22.85 -27.87 19.25
N LEU A 773 23.42 -26.68 19.02
CA LEU A 773 24.81 -26.34 19.34
C LEU A 773 24.77 -25.08 20.21
N SER A 774 25.21 -25.16 21.46
CA SER A 774 25.16 -24.06 22.43
C SER A 774 26.36 -24.08 23.36
N ASN A 775 26.75 -22.90 23.87
CA ASN A 775 27.83 -22.71 24.84
C ASN A 775 27.23 -22.34 26.22
N GLY A 776 26.13 -23.00 26.62
CA GLY A 776 25.35 -22.73 27.83
C GLY A 776 24.31 -23.82 28.11
N GLY A 777 23.44 -23.66 29.12
CA GLY A 777 22.47 -24.69 29.52
C GLY A 777 21.38 -24.98 28.47
N THR A 778 21.09 -26.26 28.23
CA THR A 778 20.18 -26.74 27.17
C THR A 778 19.09 -27.66 27.71
N MET A 779 17.88 -27.62 27.13
CA MET A 779 16.79 -28.59 27.35
C MET A 779 16.21 -28.98 25.98
N SER A 780 16.24 -30.27 25.61
CA SER A 780 15.79 -30.78 24.30
C SER A 780 15.53 -32.29 24.35
N ASP A 781 14.71 -32.80 23.43
CA ASP A 781 14.50 -34.22 23.16
C ASP A 781 15.36 -34.68 21.97
N GLY A 782 16.35 -35.57 22.19
CA GLY A 782 17.20 -36.11 21.12
C GLY A 782 18.70 -36.13 21.41
N VAL A 783 19.51 -35.99 20.35
CA VAL A 783 21.00 -36.04 20.42
C VAL A 783 21.57 -34.64 20.64
N MET A 784 22.32 -34.45 21.73
CA MET A 784 22.90 -33.16 22.11
C MET A 784 24.44 -33.16 22.10
N VAL A 785 25.03 -32.01 21.74
CA VAL A 785 26.46 -31.69 21.89
C VAL A 785 26.59 -30.27 22.44
N ALA A 786 27.06 -30.11 23.67
CA ALA A 786 27.32 -28.80 24.28
C ALA A 786 28.43 -28.86 25.34
N ASP A 787 28.88 -27.68 25.76
CA ASP A 787 29.84 -27.44 26.85
C ASP A 787 29.09 -26.74 28.00
N GLY A 788 28.76 -27.46 29.10
CA GLY A 788 27.98 -26.94 30.24
C GLY A 788 27.05 -27.92 30.98
N VAL A 789 26.03 -27.40 31.67
CA VAL A 789 25.02 -28.18 32.45
C VAL A 789 23.82 -28.55 31.58
N MET A 790 23.44 -29.83 31.53
CA MET A 790 22.37 -30.38 30.66
C MET A 790 21.30 -31.16 31.43
N LEU A 791 20.05 -31.09 30.96
CA LEU A 791 18.93 -31.94 31.37
C LEU A 791 18.28 -32.51 30.10
N ALA A 792 18.23 -33.84 29.97
CA ALA A 792 17.77 -34.51 28.75
C ALA A 792 17.26 -35.94 28.98
N ASP A 793 16.38 -36.38 28.08
CA ASP A 793 15.84 -37.72 27.94
C ASP A 793 16.39 -38.34 26.63
N GLY A 794 17.55 -39.02 26.70
CA GLY A 794 18.23 -39.57 25.52
C GLY A 794 19.71 -39.96 25.70
N VAL A 795 20.46 -40.08 24.59
CA VAL A 795 21.89 -40.42 24.55
C VAL A 795 22.74 -39.13 24.49
N MET A 796 23.71 -38.97 25.39
CA MET A 796 24.51 -37.74 25.56
C MET A 796 26.04 -37.97 25.51
N LEU A 797 26.78 -36.93 25.08
CA LEU A 797 28.24 -36.79 25.20
C LEU A 797 28.55 -35.37 25.72
N ALA A 798 29.19 -35.25 26.89
CA ALA A 798 29.55 -33.95 27.47
C ALA A 798 30.73 -34.03 28.46
N ASP A 799 31.41 -32.90 28.65
CA ASP A 799 32.53 -32.64 29.56
C ASP A 799 32.05 -31.72 30.72
N GLY A 800 31.28 -32.25 31.68
CA GLY A 800 30.71 -31.47 32.79
C GLY A 800 29.82 -32.25 33.77
N VAL A 801 29.04 -31.53 34.61
CA VAL A 801 28.11 -32.10 35.61
C VAL A 801 26.73 -32.35 34.99
N MET A 802 26.20 -33.58 35.10
CA MET A 802 24.96 -34.03 34.45
C MET A 802 23.98 -34.73 35.40
N LEU A 803 22.67 -34.62 35.11
CA LEU A 803 21.56 -35.38 35.70
C LEU A 803 20.70 -35.96 34.56
N ALA A 804 20.53 -37.28 34.47
CA ALA A 804 19.77 -37.93 33.39
C ALA A 804 19.24 -39.32 33.74
N ASP A 805 18.23 -39.75 32.99
CA ASP A 805 17.47 -40.98 33.15
C ASP A 805 17.85 -41.94 31.99
N GLY A 806 19.07 -42.50 31.97
CA GLY A 806 19.53 -43.31 30.83
C GLY A 806 20.97 -43.83 30.91
N VAL A 807 21.51 -44.29 29.77
CA VAL A 807 22.88 -44.84 29.63
C VAL A 807 23.88 -43.71 29.28
N MET A 808 24.98 -43.59 30.03
CA MET A 808 25.95 -42.48 29.92
C MET A 808 27.42 -42.93 29.81
N LEU A 809 28.25 -42.11 29.14
CA LEU A 809 29.72 -42.15 29.14
C LEU A 809 30.23 -40.72 29.40
N ALA A 810 31.01 -40.49 30.46
CA ALA A 810 31.58 -39.17 30.78
C ALA A 810 32.80 -39.28 31.73
N ASP A 811 33.66 -38.28 31.65
CA ASP A 811 34.89 -38.07 32.43
C ASP A 811 34.66 -36.94 33.46
N GLY A 812 34.01 -37.27 34.59
CA GLY A 812 33.62 -36.30 35.63
C GLY A 812 32.80 -36.87 36.81
N VAL A 813 32.29 -35.99 37.69
CA VAL A 813 31.47 -36.36 38.87
C VAL A 813 29.99 -36.49 38.49
N MET A 814 29.35 -37.63 38.84
CA MET A 814 28.03 -38.03 38.35
C MET A 814 27.09 -38.51 39.47
N VAL A 815 25.77 -38.26 39.35
CA VAL A 815 24.70 -38.84 40.17
C VAL A 815 23.57 -39.32 39.25
N ALA A 816 23.20 -40.60 39.30
CA ALA A 816 22.11 -41.16 38.48
C ALA A 816 21.48 -42.40 39.14
N ASP A 817 20.20 -42.66 38.83
CA ASP A 817 19.48 -43.89 39.20
C ASP A 817 19.50 -44.86 38.00
N GLY A 818 20.53 -45.72 37.92
CA GLY A 818 20.70 -46.64 36.79
C GLY A 818 22.03 -47.40 36.75
N VAL A 819 22.39 -47.92 35.56
CA VAL A 819 23.67 -48.63 35.30
C VAL A 819 24.72 -47.63 34.79
N MET A 820 25.90 -47.60 35.44
CA MET A 820 26.93 -46.57 35.24
C MET A 820 28.33 -47.17 35.00
N VAL A 821 29.13 -46.54 34.11
CA VAL A 821 30.57 -46.81 33.91
C VAL A 821 31.30 -45.46 33.81
N ALA A 822 32.25 -45.19 34.71
CA ALA A 822 33.05 -43.95 34.71
C ALA A 822 34.44 -44.15 35.33
N ASP A 823 35.39 -43.29 35.00
CA ASP A 823 36.76 -43.19 35.49
C ASP A 823 36.92 -42.03 36.49
N GLY A 824 36.28 -42.13 37.66
CA GLY A 824 36.29 -41.07 38.68
C GLY A 824 35.64 -41.45 40.02
N VAL A 825 35.24 -40.44 40.81
CA VAL A 825 34.55 -40.61 42.11
C VAL A 825 33.04 -40.74 41.90
N MET A 826 32.42 -41.78 42.47
CA MET A 826 31.05 -42.22 42.13
C MET A 826 30.15 -42.41 43.37
N HIS A 827 28.88 -42.02 43.27
CA HIS A 827 27.78 -42.35 44.21
C HIS A 827 26.51 -42.71 43.41
N ALA A 828 25.95 -43.90 43.62
CA ALA A 828 24.71 -44.34 42.97
C ALA A 828 23.94 -45.41 43.79
N ASP A 829 22.61 -45.47 43.61
CA ASP A 829 21.74 -46.55 44.10
C ASP A 829 21.45 -47.53 42.95
N GLY A 830 22.36 -48.48 42.68
CA GLY A 830 22.25 -49.43 41.56
C GLY A 830 23.43 -50.40 41.40
N VAL A 831 23.49 -51.11 40.26
CA VAL A 831 24.59 -52.04 39.91
C VAL A 831 25.72 -51.29 39.21
N MET A 832 26.96 -51.46 39.69
CA MET A 832 28.09 -50.56 39.41
C MET A 832 29.37 -51.30 38.97
N HIS A 833 30.12 -50.74 38.02
CA HIS A 833 31.50 -51.11 37.66
C HIS A 833 32.38 -49.85 37.58
N ALA A 834 33.51 -49.80 38.32
CA ALA A 834 34.43 -48.65 38.35
C ALA A 834 35.89 -49.06 38.57
N ASP A 835 36.83 -48.27 38.02
CA ASP A 835 38.27 -48.30 38.29
C ASP A 835 38.64 -47.07 39.16
N GLY A 836 38.28 -47.08 40.44
CA GLY A 836 38.45 -45.92 41.35
C GLY A 836 37.96 -46.14 42.79
N VAL A 837 37.90 -45.06 43.59
CA VAL A 837 37.43 -45.09 45.00
C VAL A 837 35.90 -45.05 45.07
N MET A 838 35.29 -45.99 45.82
CA MET A 838 33.83 -46.24 45.83
C MET A 838 33.18 -46.17 47.22
N HIS A 839 31.92 -45.72 47.27
CA HIS A 839 30.95 -45.93 48.37
C HIS A 839 29.56 -46.28 47.77
N ALA A 840 28.96 -47.41 48.16
CA ALA A 840 27.65 -47.87 47.66
C ALA A 840 26.87 -48.72 48.70
N ASP A 841 25.53 -48.67 48.64
CA ASP A 841 24.62 -49.33 49.60
C ASP A 841 23.94 -50.63 49.07
N ALA A 842 24.23 -51.11 47.85
CA ALA A 842 23.74 -52.41 47.34
C ALA A 842 24.65 -53.12 46.29
N GLY A 843 24.32 -54.37 45.95
CA GLY A 843 25.23 -55.47 45.56
C GLY A 843 26.16 -55.34 44.35
N LEU A 844 27.38 -55.87 44.53
CA LEU A 844 28.53 -55.85 43.61
C LEU A 844 28.74 -57.21 42.90
N ARG A 845 29.03 -57.21 41.59
CA ARG A 845 29.57 -58.38 40.88
C ARG A 845 30.61 -57.93 39.85
N GLY A 846 31.89 -58.06 40.20
CA GLY A 846 33.00 -57.83 39.28
C GLY A 846 33.56 -59.16 38.78
N ASP A 847 33.67 -59.30 37.46
CA ASP A 847 34.46 -60.35 36.84
C ASP A 847 35.89 -59.81 36.68
N ASN A 848 36.82 -60.35 37.45
CA ASN A 848 38.20 -60.42 36.99
C ASN A 848 38.89 -61.62 37.63
N THR A 849 39.38 -62.45 36.74
CA THR A 849 40.20 -63.64 36.97
C THR A 849 41.29 -63.42 38.02
N SER A 850 41.09 -64.09 39.15
CA SER A 850 42.04 -64.79 40.01
C SER A 850 43.46 -64.21 40.17
N CYS A 851 43.77 -63.88 41.42
CA CYS A 851 45.11 -63.96 42.00
C CYS A 851 45.81 -65.30 41.69
N MET A 852 47.08 -65.19 41.25
CA MET A 852 48.32 -65.92 41.64
C MET A 852 48.24 -67.40 42.11
N PRO A 853 49.24 -68.28 41.79
CA PRO A 853 50.65 -68.05 42.20
C PRO A 853 51.76 -68.67 41.31
N LEU A 854 53.03 -68.37 41.65
CA LEU A 854 54.05 -69.40 41.80
C LEU A 854 54.05 -69.82 43.28
N GLU A 855 53.73 -71.10 43.48
CA GLU A 855 53.53 -71.92 44.71
C GLU A 855 52.41 -71.54 45.71
#